data_AF-A0A7Y2YX16-F1
#
_entry.id   AF-A0A7Y2YX16-F1
#
_cell.length_a   1.000
_cell.length_b   1.000
_cell.length_c   1.000
_cell.angle_alpha   90.00
_cell.angle_beta   90.00
_cell.angle_gamma   90.00
#
_symmetry.space_group_name_H-M   'P 1'
#
loop_
_entity.id
_entity.type
_entity.pdbx_description
1 polymer ?
#
loop_
_entity_poly.entity_id
_entity_poly.type
_entity_poly.pdbx_seq_one_letter_code
_entity_poly.pdbx_strand_id
1 'polypeptide(L)'
;MSSVQVEAIGTDSKDIPFQAASLDIWDKKYRLKSKTGDIIDESMDDTYKRVARAVSEVEETPKKQEYWYEKFLWALRRGAIPAGRIISNAGAREHKPATSTINCTVSGTITDSMDGILEKVHEAGLTLKAGCGIGYEFSTLRPKGAYVSGAGAYTSGPLSFMDIYDKMCFTVSSAGGRRGAQMATFEVGHPDAMDFIRAKREDGRLRQFNCSLLVTDEFMQAVEKNDSWALAFPINQHETDAIDLDDESEVIWREWPQTKGYIQREDGLVACRIYKTVPARRMWDMIMSSTYDFAEPGFIMIDRINEMNNNWFCENIRATNPCGEQPLPPYGACLLGSVNLTRFVENPFTADAAFNWEEYREVVRVFTRMLDNVVEINGLPLGKQRDEIARKRRHGMGFLGLGSTLTMLGMKYGKEDSLGFTEQVAREMAVAGWEESLELAREKGAAPIMEEQFEVTGDMLRRRPEMQQDGYKVGDKVAGKVLMAKYSRYMQRIAEQAPELVESLAEQGGRFTHHTSIAPTGTISLSLANNVSNGIEPSFAHHYSRNVIREGRKSKEKVEVYSYELLAYRELVNPNAMPYAQDDASRLPECFVTAEEVLPAEHVDIQAAAQKWIDSSISKTANVPTDFPYEDFKDIYTYAHAKLLKGCTTFRFNPEAFQGVLVKDKDLESTTYRFVLDDGEVVEVAGNEEIEYDGELHTAANLFDALKEGYYGKF
;
A
#
# COMPACT_ATOMS: atom_id res chain seq x y z
N MET A 1 -15.16 -31.76 14.48
CA MET A 1 -14.88 -31.04 15.75
C MET A 1 -13.88 -31.85 16.57
N SER A 2 -12.59 -31.66 16.32
CA SER A 2 -11.55 -32.10 17.23
C SER A 2 -11.33 -30.97 18.25
N SER A 3 -11.51 -31.27 19.53
CA SER A 3 -11.30 -30.31 20.62
C SER A 3 -9.81 -29.98 20.73
N VAL A 4 -9.40 -28.85 20.16
CA VAL A 4 -8.10 -28.25 20.49
C VAL A 4 -8.17 -27.84 21.96
N GLN A 5 -7.38 -28.51 22.81
CA GLN A 5 -7.20 -28.11 24.20
C GLN A 5 -6.54 -26.73 24.20
N VAL A 6 -7.28 -25.71 24.64
CA VAL A 6 -6.73 -24.39 24.95
C VAL A 6 -6.07 -24.55 26.33
N GLU A 7 -4.82 -24.97 26.36
CA GLU A 7 -4.02 -24.87 27.57
C GLU A 7 -3.64 -23.41 27.80
N ALA A 8 -3.77 -22.96 29.06
CA ALA A 8 -3.12 -21.75 29.51
C ALA A 8 -1.61 -22.04 29.57
N ILE A 9 -0.92 -21.83 28.44
CA ILE A 9 0.51 -21.97 28.37
C ILE A 9 1.10 -20.80 29.17
N GLY A 10 1.97 -21.13 30.14
CA GLY A 10 2.77 -20.15 30.84
C GLY A 10 3.57 -19.30 29.85
N THR A 11 3.97 -18.11 30.26
CA THR A 11 4.91 -17.26 29.52
C THR A 11 6.26 -17.97 29.39
N ASP A 12 6.37 -18.94 28.49
CA ASP A 12 7.59 -19.68 28.25
C ASP A 12 8.58 -18.82 27.45
N SER A 13 9.39 -18.09 28.23
CA SER A 13 10.70 -17.51 27.96
C SER A 13 10.85 -16.52 26.78
N LYS A 14 11.32 -15.31 27.11
CA LYS A 14 11.96 -14.29 26.22
C LYS A 14 11.07 -13.23 25.54
N ASP A 15 10.09 -12.64 26.23
CA ASP A 15 9.49 -11.39 25.73
C ASP A 15 10.49 -10.23 25.87
N ILE A 16 10.94 -9.68 24.74
CA ILE A 16 11.79 -8.48 24.70
C ILE A 16 10.97 -7.28 25.20
N PRO A 17 11.40 -6.58 26.27
CA PRO A 17 10.66 -5.46 26.82
C PRO A 17 10.40 -4.36 25.78
N PHE A 18 9.20 -3.77 25.84
CA PHE A 18 8.89 -2.63 24.98
C PHE A 18 9.76 -1.43 25.35
N GLN A 19 10.35 -0.79 24.35
CA GLN A 19 11.08 0.46 24.52
C GLN A 19 10.12 1.64 24.74
N ALA A 20 10.59 2.68 25.44
CA ALA A 20 9.77 3.84 25.80
C ALA A 20 9.15 4.54 24.58
N ALA A 21 9.88 4.62 23.46
CA ALA A 21 9.37 5.21 22.22
C ALA A 21 8.16 4.44 21.65
N SER A 22 8.17 3.10 21.73
CA SER A 22 7.06 2.26 21.27
C SER A 22 5.80 2.47 22.10
N LEU A 23 5.96 2.55 23.44
CA LEU A 23 4.86 2.81 24.37
C LEU A 23 4.27 4.21 24.21
N ASP A 24 5.12 5.23 23.99
CA ASP A 24 4.67 6.61 23.74
C ASP A 24 3.82 6.71 22.46
N ILE A 25 4.23 6.04 21.39
CA ILE A 25 3.46 6.04 20.14
C ILE A 25 2.15 5.26 20.30
N TRP A 26 2.15 4.14 21.03
CA TRP A 26 0.92 3.45 21.37
C TRP A 26 -0.04 4.35 22.16
N ASP A 27 0.43 5.01 23.22
CA ASP A 27 -0.38 5.93 24.04
C ASP A 27 -1.00 7.06 23.21
N LYS A 28 -0.23 7.62 22.27
CA LYS A 28 -0.67 8.74 21.42
C LYS A 28 -1.59 8.31 20.27
N LYS A 29 -1.42 7.11 19.71
CA LYS A 29 -2.06 6.72 18.44
C LYS A 29 -3.14 5.65 18.59
N TYR A 30 -3.06 4.78 19.60
CA TYR A 30 -3.85 3.55 19.67
C TYR A 30 -4.55 3.35 21.00
N ARG A 31 -4.02 3.87 22.11
CA ARG A 31 -4.66 3.81 23.42
C ARG A 31 -5.98 4.57 23.38
N LEU A 32 -7.08 3.88 23.71
CA LEU A 32 -8.37 4.51 23.79
C LEU A 32 -8.46 5.40 25.02
N LYS A 33 -8.86 6.65 24.81
CA LYS A 33 -9.13 7.65 25.84
C LYS A 33 -10.51 8.25 25.62
N SER A 34 -11.20 8.62 26.70
CA SER A 34 -12.47 9.33 26.66
C SER A 34 -12.29 10.75 26.09
N LYS A 35 -13.40 11.45 25.81
CA LYS A 35 -13.35 12.87 25.38
C LYS A 35 -12.73 13.79 26.44
N THR A 36 -12.85 13.43 27.71
CA THR A 36 -12.28 14.15 28.87
C THR A 36 -10.83 13.76 29.14
N GLY A 37 -10.26 12.81 28.40
CA GLY A 37 -8.87 12.35 28.53
C GLY A 37 -8.70 11.15 29.46
N ASP A 38 -9.78 10.58 29.99
CA ASP A 38 -9.71 9.40 30.86
C ASP A 38 -9.22 8.20 30.07
N ILE A 39 -8.27 7.48 30.65
CA ILE A 39 -7.69 6.27 30.06
C ILE A 39 -8.72 5.15 30.11
N ILE A 40 -9.04 4.56 28.95
CA ILE A 40 -9.93 3.41 28.82
C ILE A 40 -9.12 2.12 28.65
N ASP A 41 -8.16 2.13 27.72
CA ASP A 41 -7.22 1.03 27.59
C ASP A 41 -6.05 1.26 28.57
N GLU A 42 -6.03 0.58 29.72
CA GLU A 42 -4.96 0.77 30.72
C GLU A 42 -3.60 0.29 30.20
N SER A 43 -3.58 -0.82 29.46
CA SER A 43 -2.40 -1.43 28.85
C SER A 43 -2.60 -1.78 27.37
N MET A 44 -1.51 -2.11 26.68
CA MET A 44 -1.55 -2.65 25.31
C MET A 44 -2.43 -3.90 25.21
N ASP A 45 -2.41 -4.75 26.24
CA ASP A 45 -3.23 -5.95 26.30
C ASP A 45 -4.73 -5.61 26.41
N ASP A 46 -5.08 -4.50 27.07
CA ASP A 46 -6.48 -4.04 27.12
C ASP A 46 -6.95 -3.51 25.76
N THR A 47 -6.06 -2.86 24.99
CA THR A 47 -6.31 -2.58 23.57
C THR A 47 -6.61 -3.89 22.81
N TYR A 48 -5.84 -4.96 23.04
CA TYR A 48 -6.08 -6.25 22.39
C TYR A 48 -7.40 -6.89 22.81
N LYS A 49 -7.74 -6.88 24.11
CA LYS A 49 -9.03 -7.37 24.62
C LYS A 49 -10.20 -6.61 23.98
N ARG A 50 -10.13 -5.28 23.91
CA ARG A 50 -11.17 -4.45 23.28
C ARG A 50 -11.36 -4.81 21.80
N VAL A 51 -10.27 -4.90 21.05
CA VAL A 51 -10.32 -5.23 19.62
C VAL A 51 -10.86 -6.65 19.40
N ALA A 52 -10.34 -7.64 20.13
CA ALA A 52 -10.81 -9.03 20.06
C ALA A 52 -12.31 -9.12 20.38
N ARG A 53 -12.76 -8.43 21.43
CA ARG A 53 -14.18 -8.43 21.83
C ARG A 53 -15.06 -7.83 20.73
N ALA A 54 -14.73 -6.63 20.25
CA ALA A 54 -15.50 -5.95 19.22
C ALA A 54 -15.61 -6.74 17.90
N VAL A 55 -14.55 -7.46 17.50
CA VAL A 55 -14.55 -8.28 16.28
C VAL A 55 -15.28 -9.62 16.50
N SER A 56 -15.23 -10.17 17.72
CA SER A 56 -15.93 -11.40 18.07
C SER A 56 -17.45 -11.23 18.20
N GLU A 57 -17.95 -10.03 18.56
CA GLU A 57 -19.39 -9.71 18.68
C GLU A 57 -20.18 -9.89 17.38
N VAL A 58 -19.50 -9.90 16.24
CA VAL A 58 -20.05 -10.18 14.91
C VAL A 58 -20.53 -11.64 14.79
N GLU A 59 -19.99 -12.55 15.59
CA GLU A 59 -20.39 -13.96 15.57
C GLU A 59 -21.84 -14.13 16.05
N GLU A 60 -22.56 -15.07 15.42
CA GLU A 60 -24.03 -15.18 15.53
C GLU A 60 -24.55 -15.54 16.94
N THR A 61 -23.75 -16.27 17.73
CA THR A 61 -24.20 -16.80 19.03
C THR A 61 -23.23 -16.41 20.15
N PRO A 62 -23.71 -16.17 21.38
CA PRO A 62 -22.83 -15.84 22.51
C PRO A 62 -21.71 -16.86 22.74
N LYS A 63 -21.96 -18.15 22.46
CA LYS A 63 -20.94 -19.20 22.56
C LYS A 63 -19.83 -19.04 21.51
N LYS A 64 -20.20 -18.73 20.25
CA LYS A 64 -19.21 -18.44 19.20
C LYS A 64 -18.47 -17.13 19.48
N GLN A 65 -19.18 -16.11 19.98
CA GLN A 65 -18.57 -14.83 20.38
C GLN A 65 -17.47 -15.06 21.42
N GLU A 66 -17.74 -15.82 22.49
CA GLU A 66 -16.71 -16.10 23.50
C GLU A 66 -15.57 -16.96 22.97
N TYR A 67 -15.87 -18.02 22.22
CA TYR A 67 -14.84 -18.88 21.62
C TYR A 67 -13.88 -18.08 20.71
N TRP A 68 -14.44 -17.24 19.84
CA TRP A 68 -13.64 -16.44 18.94
C TRP A 68 -12.98 -15.25 19.61
N TYR A 69 -13.56 -14.70 20.70
CA TYR A 69 -12.87 -13.72 21.53
C TYR A 69 -11.54 -14.28 22.07
N GLU A 70 -11.55 -15.49 22.64
CA GLU A 70 -10.35 -16.13 23.18
C GLU A 70 -9.30 -16.37 22.07
N LYS A 71 -9.74 -16.90 20.91
CA LYS A 71 -8.87 -17.16 19.76
C LYS A 71 -8.29 -15.87 19.16
N PHE A 72 -9.11 -14.84 18.99
CA PHE A 72 -8.67 -13.54 18.48
C PHE A 72 -7.67 -12.88 19.43
N LEU A 73 -7.95 -12.91 20.74
CA LEU A 73 -7.02 -12.37 21.74
C LEU A 73 -5.69 -13.14 21.74
N TRP A 74 -5.73 -14.48 21.61
CA TRP A 74 -4.53 -15.30 21.44
C TRP A 74 -3.73 -14.86 20.20
N ALA A 75 -4.37 -14.75 19.03
CA ALA A 75 -3.68 -14.35 17.81
C ALA A 75 -3.05 -12.95 17.90
N LEU A 76 -3.76 -11.98 18.50
CA LEU A 76 -3.22 -10.63 18.74
C LEU A 76 -1.94 -10.68 19.60
N ARG A 77 -1.94 -11.51 20.65
CA ARG A 77 -0.77 -11.72 21.52
C ARG A 77 0.37 -12.46 20.82
N ARG A 78 0.06 -13.30 19.83
CA ARG A 78 1.04 -14.03 19.00
C ARG A 78 1.47 -13.27 17.73
N GLY A 79 1.16 -11.98 17.62
CA GLY A 79 1.70 -11.12 16.57
C GLY A 79 0.79 -10.89 15.37
N ALA A 80 -0.48 -11.29 15.42
CA ALA A 80 -1.48 -10.74 14.49
C ALA A 80 -1.73 -9.26 14.83
N ILE A 81 -1.47 -8.37 13.88
CA ILE A 81 -1.63 -6.93 14.09
C ILE A 81 -2.60 -6.39 13.04
N PRO A 82 -3.89 -6.19 13.40
CA PRO A 82 -4.84 -5.47 12.57
C PRO A 82 -4.32 -4.08 12.18
N ALA A 83 -4.78 -3.57 11.03
CA ALA A 83 -4.45 -2.23 10.60
C ALA A 83 -4.75 -1.17 11.67
N GLY A 84 -3.99 -0.07 11.64
CA GLY A 84 -4.06 0.96 12.67
C GLY A 84 -5.46 1.55 12.93
N ARG A 85 -6.35 1.64 11.92
CA ARG A 85 -7.74 2.07 12.14
C ARG A 85 -8.57 1.02 12.86
N ILE A 86 -8.34 -0.27 12.59
CA ILE A 86 -8.99 -1.37 13.34
C ILE A 86 -8.58 -1.28 14.82
N ILE A 87 -7.28 -1.18 15.11
CA ILE A 87 -6.76 -1.05 16.48
C ILE A 87 -7.36 0.17 17.20
N SER A 88 -7.40 1.32 16.53
CA SER A 88 -7.87 2.58 17.11
C SER A 88 -9.39 2.64 17.31
N ASN A 89 -10.19 1.95 16.48
CA ASN A 89 -11.62 2.23 16.33
C ASN A 89 -12.54 1.03 16.63
N ALA A 90 -12.07 -0.21 16.54
CA ALA A 90 -12.89 -1.38 16.89
C ALA A 90 -13.26 -1.33 18.39
N GLY A 91 -14.56 -1.38 18.69
CA GLY A 91 -15.04 -1.25 20.09
C GLY A 91 -14.97 0.16 20.67
N ALA A 92 -14.68 1.20 19.86
CA ALA A 92 -14.55 2.58 20.35
C ALA A 92 -15.80 3.44 20.07
N ARG A 93 -16.94 2.85 19.67
CA ARG A 93 -18.12 3.58 19.15
C ARG A 93 -18.66 4.63 20.13
N GLU A 94 -18.63 4.36 21.43
CA GLU A 94 -19.09 5.30 22.46
C GLU A 94 -18.24 6.58 22.52
N HIS A 95 -16.98 6.51 22.11
CA HIS A 95 -16.03 7.64 22.16
C HIS A 95 -15.70 8.20 20.76
N LYS A 96 -15.84 7.38 19.71
CA LYS A 96 -15.54 7.69 18.30
C LYS A 96 -16.68 7.19 17.40
N PRO A 97 -17.86 7.84 17.40
CA PRO A 97 -19.08 7.28 16.79
C PRO A 97 -19.08 7.28 15.24
N ALA A 98 -18.24 8.09 14.60
CA ALA A 98 -18.26 8.31 13.16
C ALA A 98 -16.91 7.98 12.48
N THR A 99 -16.20 6.97 12.98
CA THR A 99 -14.90 6.55 12.43
C THR A 99 -14.98 5.18 11.77
N SER A 100 -14.32 5.04 10.62
CA SER A 100 -14.17 3.76 9.92
C SER A 100 -13.06 2.90 10.53
N THR A 101 -13.21 1.57 10.45
CA THR A 101 -12.12 0.61 10.72
C THR A 101 -11.25 0.37 9.47
N ILE A 102 -11.63 0.94 8.32
CA ILE A 102 -10.89 0.87 7.06
C ILE A 102 -9.89 2.02 6.95
N ASN A 103 -8.68 1.73 6.46
CA ASN A 103 -7.62 2.73 6.32
C ASN A 103 -7.76 3.57 5.05
N CYS A 104 -8.09 2.93 3.92
CA CYS A 104 -8.08 3.56 2.61
C CYS A 104 -9.19 3.02 1.71
N THR A 105 -9.51 3.75 0.66
CA THR A 105 -10.43 3.33 -0.40
C THR A 105 -9.92 3.78 -1.77
N VAL A 106 -10.55 3.28 -2.83
CA VAL A 106 -10.43 3.84 -4.18
C VAL A 106 -11.74 4.56 -4.54
N SER A 107 -11.62 5.73 -5.13
CA SER A 107 -12.75 6.53 -5.60
C SER A 107 -13.57 5.78 -6.65
N GLY A 108 -14.83 6.18 -6.84
CA GLY A 108 -15.55 5.78 -8.05
C GLY A 108 -14.85 6.32 -9.31
N THR A 109 -15.16 5.77 -10.48
CA THR A 109 -14.67 6.30 -11.76
C THR A 109 -15.05 7.77 -11.91
N ILE A 110 -14.06 8.62 -12.19
CA ILE A 110 -14.29 10.04 -12.48
C ILE A 110 -14.74 10.13 -13.94
N THR A 111 -16.00 10.49 -14.18
CA THR A 111 -16.49 10.64 -15.54
C THR A 111 -16.11 12.00 -16.10
N ASP A 112 -15.85 12.07 -17.41
CA ASP A 112 -15.46 13.29 -18.12
C ASP A 112 -16.63 14.29 -18.30
N SER A 113 -17.09 14.85 -17.18
CA SER A 113 -18.10 15.89 -17.09
C SER A 113 -17.93 16.70 -15.82
N MET A 114 -18.41 17.95 -15.79
CA MET A 114 -18.32 18.78 -14.58
C MET A 114 -19.06 18.16 -13.39
N ASP A 115 -20.27 17.65 -13.61
CA ASP A 115 -21.04 16.96 -12.57
C ASP A 115 -20.29 15.73 -12.05
N GLY A 116 -19.72 14.92 -12.95
CA GLY A 116 -18.94 13.75 -12.59
C GLY A 116 -17.70 14.08 -11.76
N ILE A 117 -16.99 15.14 -12.12
CA ILE A 117 -15.81 15.61 -11.39
C ILE A 117 -16.21 16.10 -9.99
N LEU A 118 -17.20 17.00 -9.89
CA LEU A 118 -17.57 17.63 -8.64
C LEU A 118 -18.31 16.69 -7.68
N GLU A 119 -19.11 15.76 -8.18
CA GLU A 119 -19.73 14.71 -7.36
C GLU A 119 -18.66 13.85 -6.69
N LYS A 120 -17.59 13.50 -7.42
CA LYS A 120 -16.47 12.72 -6.91
C LYS A 120 -15.63 13.49 -5.90
N VAL A 121 -15.49 14.81 -6.04
CA VAL A 121 -14.90 15.68 -5.00
C VAL A 121 -15.74 15.63 -3.72
N HIS A 122 -17.07 15.70 -3.83
CA HIS A 122 -17.96 15.61 -2.68
C HIS A 122 -17.86 14.25 -1.96
N GLU A 123 -17.90 13.14 -2.71
CA GLU A 123 -17.69 11.79 -2.17
C GLU A 123 -16.32 11.65 -1.48
N ALA A 124 -15.27 12.26 -2.05
CA ALA A 124 -13.94 12.29 -1.49
C ALA A 124 -13.88 13.03 -0.13
N GLY A 125 -14.53 14.19 -0.03
CA GLY A 125 -14.61 14.94 1.23
C GLY A 125 -15.26 14.14 2.36
N LEU A 126 -16.34 13.40 2.06
CA LEU A 126 -16.99 12.51 3.04
C LEU A 126 -16.07 11.35 3.47
N THR A 127 -15.33 10.79 2.52
CA THR A 127 -14.41 9.67 2.76
C THR A 127 -13.19 10.09 3.60
N LEU A 128 -12.56 11.23 3.28
CA LEU A 128 -11.45 11.80 4.06
C LEU A 128 -11.90 12.18 5.49
N LYS A 129 -13.10 12.77 5.62
CA LYS A 129 -13.71 13.07 6.92
C LYS A 129 -13.86 11.83 7.80
N ALA A 130 -14.21 10.68 7.22
CA ALA A 130 -14.33 9.42 7.95
C ALA A 130 -12.99 8.79 8.35
N GLY A 131 -11.86 9.35 7.90
CA GLY A 131 -10.52 8.90 8.26
C GLY A 131 -9.79 8.09 7.18
N CYS A 132 -10.39 7.91 6.01
CA CYS A 132 -9.86 7.05 4.95
C CYS A 132 -9.00 7.83 3.95
N GLY A 133 -7.81 7.33 3.62
CA GLY A 133 -7.05 7.82 2.45
C GLY A 133 -7.68 7.33 1.13
N ILE A 134 -7.41 7.99 0.00
CA ILE A 134 -8.16 7.75 -1.25
C ILE A 134 -7.25 7.64 -2.47
N GLY A 135 -7.46 6.61 -3.28
CA GLY A 135 -6.90 6.48 -4.62
C GLY A 135 -7.83 6.97 -5.72
N TYR A 136 -7.27 7.59 -6.76
CA TYR A 136 -8.01 8.13 -7.90
C TYR A 136 -7.36 7.71 -9.22
N GLU A 137 -8.19 7.58 -10.25
CA GLU A 137 -7.74 7.54 -11.63
C GLU A 137 -8.25 8.78 -12.36
N PHE A 138 -7.32 9.58 -12.89
CA PHE A 138 -7.62 10.85 -13.56
C PHE A 138 -7.53 10.79 -15.10
N SER A 139 -7.00 9.70 -15.67
CA SER A 139 -6.82 9.56 -17.14
C SER A 139 -8.13 9.46 -17.91
N THR A 140 -9.26 9.33 -17.22
CA THR A 140 -10.59 9.35 -17.84
C THR A 140 -11.03 10.75 -18.28
N LEU A 141 -10.36 11.80 -17.82
CA LEU A 141 -10.66 13.20 -18.13
C LEU A 141 -9.99 13.62 -19.44
N ARG A 142 -10.71 14.36 -20.29
CA ARG A 142 -10.19 14.79 -21.60
C ARG A 142 -8.95 15.69 -21.47
N PRO A 143 -8.01 15.63 -22.44
CA PRO A 143 -6.73 16.30 -22.34
C PRO A 143 -6.85 17.82 -22.45
N LYS A 144 -5.85 18.53 -21.94
CA LYS A 144 -5.76 19.99 -22.03
C LYS A 144 -5.90 20.46 -23.48
N GLY A 145 -6.75 21.46 -23.69
CA GLY A 145 -7.03 22.00 -25.02
C GLY A 145 -8.00 21.15 -25.85
N ALA A 146 -8.54 20.04 -25.34
CA ALA A 146 -9.67 19.36 -25.98
C ALA A 146 -10.93 20.23 -25.92
N TYR A 147 -11.75 20.12 -26.97
CA TYR A 147 -12.98 20.88 -27.11
C TYR A 147 -14.06 20.38 -26.15
N VAL A 148 -14.96 21.26 -25.72
CA VAL A 148 -16.10 20.95 -24.87
C VAL A 148 -17.37 21.43 -25.56
N SER A 149 -18.03 20.51 -26.28
CA SER A 149 -19.16 20.84 -27.17
C SER A 149 -20.30 21.58 -26.46
N GLY A 150 -20.63 21.21 -25.21
CA GLY A 150 -21.69 21.86 -24.44
C GLY A 150 -21.37 23.29 -24.00
N ALA A 151 -20.09 23.65 -23.88
CA ALA A 151 -19.64 24.97 -23.43
C ALA A 151 -19.13 25.86 -24.56
N GLY A 152 -18.86 25.29 -25.74
CA GLY A 152 -18.23 26.01 -26.86
C GLY A 152 -16.80 26.51 -26.55
N ALA A 153 -16.10 25.81 -25.65
CA ALA A 153 -14.80 26.22 -25.11
C ALA A 153 -13.81 25.04 -25.06
N TYR A 154 -12.57 25.32 -24.66
CA TYR A 154 -11.52 24.32 -24.49
C TYR A 154 -11.23 24.08 -23.01
N THR A 155 -10.96 22.83 -22.64
CA THR A 155 -10.68 22.44 -21.24
C THR A 155 -9.25 22.78 -20.80
N SER A 156 -9.06 22.99 -19.49
CA SER A 156 -7.74 23.12 -18.86
C SER A 156 -7.03 21.78 -18.62
N GLY A 157 -7.72 20.66 -18.86
CA GLY A 157 -7.19 19.30 -18.73
C GLY A 157 -7.22 18.74 -17.30
N PRO A 158 -6.84 17.46 -17.10
CA PRO A 158 -7.05 16.72 -15.86
C PRO A 158 -6.31 17.34 -14.67
N LEU A 159 -5.06 17.79 -14.86
CA LEU A 159 -4.23 18.31 -13.78
C LEU A 159 -4.82 19.56 -13.12
N SER A 160 -5.54 20.40 -13.87
CA SER A 160 -6.23 21.57 -13.29
C SER A 160 -7.39 21.17 -12.38
N PHE A 161 -8.08 20.06 -12.69
CA PHE A 161 -9.13 19.52 -11.82
C PHE A 161 -8.55 18.80 -10.60
N MET A 162 -7.37 18.18 -10.73
CA MET A 162 -6.66 17.60 -9.59
C MET A 162 -6.37 18.64 -8.49
N ASP A 163 -6.14 19.90 -8.85
CA ASP A 163 -5.94 20.98 -7.88
C ASP A 163 -7.17 21.17 -6.96
N ILE A 164 -8.39 20.90 -7.46
CA ILE A 164 -9.60 20.94 -6.63
C ILE A 164 -9.54 19.85 -5.54
N TYR A 165 -9.11 18.65 -5.90
CA TYR A 165 -8.95 17.54 -4.96
C TYR A 165 -7.80 17.78 -3.97
N ASP A 166 -6.69 18.36 -4.43
CA ASP A 166 -5.57 18.75 -3.57
C ASP A 166 -6.02 19.76 -2.51
N LYS A 167 -6.72 20.82 -2.92
CA LYS A 167 -7.27 21.82 -1.99
C LYS A 167 -8.37 21.27 -1.09
N MET A 168 -9.21 20.37 -1.59
CA MET A 168 -10.22 19.70 -0.79
C MET A 168 -9.56 18.86 0.32
N CYS A 169 -8.57 18.04 0.00
CA CYS A 169 -7.85 17.23 0.99
C CYS A 169 -7.07 18.08 1.98
N PHE A 170 -6.47 19.17 1.52
CA PHE A 170 -5.82 20.15 2.40
C PHE A 170 -6.81 20.76 3.40
N THR A 171 -8.04 21.02 2.98
CA THR A 171 -9.08 21.66 3.81
C THR A 171 -9.74 20.67 4.77
N VAL A 172 -10.01 19.45 4.32
CA VAL A 172 -10.68 18.41 5.12
C VAL A 172 -9.64 17.71 6.00
N SER A 173 -9.43 18.23 7.21
CA SER A 173 -8.65 17.52 8.24
C SER A 173 -9.27 16.14 8.49
N SER A 174 -8.49 15.07 8.26
CA SER A 174 -8.96 13.70 8.44
C SER A 174 -9.24 13.41 9.92
N ALA A 175 -10.26 12.60 10.22
CA ALA A 175 -10.63 12.24 11.59
C ALA A 175 -9.43 11.74 12.41
N GLY A 176 -9.24 12.33 13.60
CA GLY A 176 -8.13 12.06 14.51
C GLY A 176 -6.91 12.97 14.31
N GLY A 177 -7.07 14.14 13.69
CA GLY A 177 -6.01 15.15 13.56
C GLY A 177 -4.89 14.77 12.59
N ARG A 178 -5.16 13.86 11.64
CA ARG A 178 -4.19 13.42 10.62
C ARG A 178 -4.42 14.19 9.31
N ARG A 179 -3.35 14.47 8.56
CA ARG A 179 -3.47 14.93 7.17
C ARG A 179 -4.11 13.80 6.33
N GLY A 180 -4.99 14.15 5.40
CA GLY A 180 -5.48 13.21 4.41
C GLY A 180 -4.34 12.76 3.48
N ALA A 181 -4.40 11.52 3.00
CA ALA A 181 -3.43 11.00 2.03
C ALA A 181 -4.19 10.55 0.78
N GLN A 182 -3.70 10.94 -0.40
CA GLN A 182 -4.32 10.61 -1.67
C GLN A 182 -3.30 9.97 -2.62
N MET A 183 -3.77 9.12 -3.55
CA MET A 183 -2.98 8.64 -4.70
C MET A 183 -3.65 9.10 -5.98
N ALA A 184 -2.89 9.73 -6.87
CA ALA A 184 -3.29 9.97 -8.24
C ALA A 184 -2.59 8.95 -9.13
N THR A 185 -3.38 8.09 -9.77
CA THR A 185 -2.91 7.28 -10.89
C THR A 185 -3.17 8.01 -12.21
N PHE A 186 -2.31 7.74 -13.19
CA PHE A 186 -2.40 8.34 -14.51
C PHE A 186 -1.79 7.45 -15.60
N GLU A 187 -2.43 7.34 -16.75
CA GLU A 187 -2.06 6.42 -17.82
C GLU A 187 -0.90 6.96 -18.65
N VAL A 188 0.08 6.10 -18.90
CA VAL A 188 1.26 6.43 -19.71
C VAL A 188 0.92 6.78 -21.16
N GLY A 189 -0.26 6.37 -21.66
CA GLY A 189 -0.77 6.68 -22.99
C GLY A 189 -1.55 8.00 -23.10
N HIS A 190 -1.81 8.70 -22.00
CA HIS A 190 -2.64 9.90 -22.00
C HIS A 190 -1.89 11.13 -22.56
N PRO A 191 -2.52 12.05 -23.33
CA PRO A 191 -1.84 13.23 -23.90
C PRO A 191 -1.15 14.14 -22.88
N ASP A 192 -1.71 14.25 -21.68
CA ASP A 192 -1.15 15.05 -20.58
C ASP A 192 -0.19 14.25 -19.66
N ALA A 193 0.17 13.00 -20.00
CA ALA A 193 1.01 12.16 -19.14
C ALA A 193 2.41 12.76 -18.92
N MET A 194 2.96 13.45 -19.93
CA MET A 194 4.24 14.14 -19.79
C MET A 194 4.18 15.31 -18.79
N ASP A 195 3.04 16.00 -18.72
CA ASP A 195 2.83 17.08 -17.76
C ASP A 195 2.61 16.51 -16.35
N PHE A 196 1.89 15.37 -16.25
CA PHE A 196 1.72 14.64 -14.99
C PHE A 196 3.06 14.22 -14.37
N ILE A 197 3.98 13.65 -15.18
CA ILE A 197 5.33 13.26 -14.73
C ILE A 197 6.09 14.44 -14.11
N ARG A 198 5.88 15.66 -14.63
CA ARG A 198 6.58 16.86 -14.17
C ARG A 198 5.82 17.64 -13.11
N ALA A 199 4.59 17.25 -12.78
CA ALA A 199 3.67 18.08 -12.00
C ALA A 199 4.23 18.51 -10.64
N LYS A 200 5.01 17.64 -9.99
CA LYS A 200 5.64 17.93 -8.69
C LYS A 200 7.00 18.60 -8.74
N ARG A 201 7.53 18.87 -9.94
CA ARG A 201 8.69 19.76 -10.10
C ARG A 201 8.32 21.22 -9.82
N GLU A 202 7.02 21.52 -9.90
CA GLU A 202 6.47 22.80 -9.48
C GLU A 202 6.27 22.79 -7.96
N ASP A 203 7.02 23.65 -7.28
CA ASP A 203 6.94 23.81 -5.83
C ASP A 203 5.52 24.11 -5.38
N GLY A 204 4.98 23.29 -4.48
CA GLY A 204 3.64 23.54 -3.90
C GLY A 204 2.49 22.80 -4.55
N ARG A 205 2.69 22.22 -5.74
CA ARG A 205 1.61 21.62 -6.52
C ARG A 205 1.42 20.13 -6.20
N LEU A 206 0.16 19.69 -6.12
CA LEU A 206 -0.25 18.31 -5.82
C LEU A 206 0.40 17.70 -4.55
N ARG A 207 0.65 18.51 -3.51
CA ARG A 207 1.31 18.07 -2.27
C ARG A 207 0.52 17.01 -1.49
N GLN A 208 -0.80 16.94 -1.68
CA GLN A 208 -1.64 15.96 -0.97
C GLN A 208 -1.75 14.61 -1.70
N PHE A 209 -1.14 14.48 -2.87
CA PHE A 209 -1.11 13.26 -3.65
C PHE A 209 0.24 12.57 -3.57
N ASN A 210 0.26 11.25 -3.59
CA ASN A 210 1.33 10.49 -4.24
C ASN A 210 0.95 10.34 -5.72
N CYS A 211 1.86 10.57 -6.67
CA CYS A 211 1.57 10.43 -8.09
C CYS A 211 2.21 9.14 -8.63
N SER A 212 1.46 8.33 -9.38
CA SER A 212 1.97 7.11 -10.01
C SER A 212 1.44 6.93 -11.44
N LEU A 213 2.29 6.39 -12.31
CA LEU A 213 1.90 6.04 -13.67
C LEU A 213 1.37 4.62 -13.75
N LEU A 214 0.28 4.44 -14.48
CA LEU A 214 -0.22 3.16 -14.96
C LEU A 214 0.54 2.83 -16.24
N VAL A 215 1.48 1.90 -16.12
CA VAL A 215 2.36 1.45 -17.18
C VAL A 215 1.87 0.12 -17.73
N THR A 216 1.79 0.05 -19.06
CA THR A 216 1.35 -1.14 -19.81
C THR A 216 2.54 -1.95 -20.31
N ASP A 217 2.33 -3.24 -20.56
CA ASP A 217 3.32 -4.11 -21.20
C ASP A 217 3.64 -3.61 -22.62
N GLU A 218 2.66 -3.04 -23.33
CA GLU A 218 2.85 -2.42 -24.64
C GLU A 218 3.88 -1.28 -24.60
N PHE A 219 3.78 -0.39 -23.60
CA PHE A 219 4.73 0.70 -23.43
C PHE A 219 6.15 0.17 -23.13
N MET A 220 6.27 -0.82 -22.24
CA MET A 220 7.56 -1.42 -21.92
C MET A 220 8.22 -2.04 -23.15
N GLN A 221 7.45 -2.77 -23.97
CA GLN A 221 7.94 -3.32 -25.23
C GLN A 221 8.39 -2.22 -26.21
N ALA A 222 7.65 -1.12 -26.30
CA ALA A 222 8.03 0.02 -27.14
C ALA A 222 9.34 0.67 -26.66
N VAL A 223 9.57 0.77 -25.34
CA VAL A 223 10.83 1.27 -24.76
C VAL A 223 12.00 0.36 -25.13
N GLU A 224 11.84 -0.96 -24.95
CA GLU A 224 12.86 -1.96 -25.27
C GLU A 224 13.26 -1.94 -26.74
N LYS A 225 12.26 -1.92 -27.64
CA LYS A 225 12.45 -1.90 -29.10
C LYS A 225 12.83 -0.54 -29.67
N ASN A 226 12.78 0.51 -28.85
CA ASN A 226 12.99 1.90 -29.27
C ASN A 226 11.96 2.36 -30.32
N ASP A 227 10.70 1.95 -30.14
CA ASP A 227 9.57 2.29 -31.00
C ASP A 227 8.97 3.66 -30.65
N SER A 228 8.03 4.10 -31.50
CA SER A 228 7.18 5.26 -31.22
C SER A 228 6.06 4.91 -30.24
N TRP A 229 5.63 5.89 -29.47
CA TRP A 229 4.54 5.80 -28.51
C TRP A 229 3.48 6.87 -28.81
N ALA A 230 2.24 6.43 -29.04
CA ALA A 230 1.12 7.31 -29.32
C ALA A 230 0.42 7.75 -28.03
N LEU A 231 0.36 9.07 -27.83
CA LEU A 231 -0.43 9.71 -26.79
C LEU A 231 -1.82 10.02 -27.34
N ALA A 232 -2.84 9.36 -26.80
CA ALA A 232 -4.17 9.32 -27.40
C ALA A 232 -5.28 9.35 -26.35
N PHE A 233 -6.45 9.84 -26.76
CA PHE A 233 -7.64 9.93 -25.92
C PHE A 233 -8.91 9.55 -26.70
N PRO A 234 -9.91 8.91 -26.08
CA PRO A 234 -11.16 8.51 -26.75
C PRO A 234 -11.86 9.62 -27.53
N ILE A 235 -12.45 9.25 -28.67
CA ILE A 235 -13.26 10.14 -29.50
C ILE A 235 -14.70 10.06 -29.04
N ASN A 236 -15.28 11.20 -28.68
CA ASN A 236 -16.71 11.28 -28.36
C ASN A 236 -17.55 11.10 -29.63
N GLN A 237 -18.69 10.44 -29.52
CA GLN A 237 -19.61 10.25 -30.67
C GLN A 237 -20.09 11.56 -31.29
N HIS A 238 -20.04 12.67 -30.55
CA HIS A 238 -20.38 14.01 -31.03
C HIS A 238 -19.21 14.77 -31.69
N GLU A 239 -18.04 14.14 -31.81
CA GLU A 239 -16.80 14.73 -32.34
C GLU A 239 -16.32 14.04 -33.64
N THR A 240 -17.17 13.18 -34.25
CA THR A 240 -16.85 12.37 -35.43
C THR A 240 -16.61 13.12 -36.71
N ASP A 241 -17.21 14.31 -36.87
CA ASP A 241 -17.31 14.98 -38.18
C ASP A 241 -15.96 15.44 -38.77
N ALA A 242 -14.86 15.24 -38.04
CA ALA A 242 -13.53 15.73 -38.37
C ALA A 242 -12.42 14.66 -38.38
N ILE A 243 -12.72 13.36 -38.20
CA ILE A 243 -11.69 12.31 -38.05
C ILE A 243 -12.04 11.08 -38.91
N ASP A 244 -11.07 10.61 -39.71
CA ASP A 244 -11.16 9.32 -40.40
C ASP A 244 -10.80 8.19 -39.42
N LEU A 245 -11.78 7.34 -39.10
CA LEU A 245 -11.61 6.26 -38.12
C LEU A 245 -10.74 5.10 -38.62
N ASP A 246 -10.50 5.04 -39.94
CA ASP A 246 -9.67 4.01 -40.57
C ASP A 246 -8.22 4.47 -40.79
N ASP A 247 -7.90 5.75 -40.51
CA ASP A 247 -6.53 6.26 -40.57
C ASP A 247 -5.76 5.92 -39.29
N GLU A 248 -4.89 4.90 -39.36
CA GLU A 248 -4.03 4.44 -38.27
C GLU A 248 -3.02 5.51 -37.78
N SER A 249 -2.81 6.58 -38.54
CA SER A 249 -1.99 7.72 -38.12
C SER A 249 -2.74 8.75 -37.28
N GLU A 250 -4.08 8.75 -37.34
CA GLU A 250 -4.95 9.63 -36.56
C GLU A 250 -5.66 8.91 -35.41
N VAL A 251 -5.94 7.61 -35.56
CA VAL A 251 -6.77 6.84 -34.63
C VAL A 251 -6.11 5.51 -34.27
N ILE A 252 -6.17 5.19 -32.97
CA ILE A 252 -5.80 3.87 -32.45
C ILE A 252 -6.94 3.29 -31.64
N TRP A 253 -7.08 1.97 -31.69
CA TRP A 253 -8.12 1.25 -30.96
C TRP A 253 -7.54 0.67 -29.68
N ARG A 254 -8.06 1.09 -28.53
CA ARG A 254 -7.56 0.69 -27.20
C ARG A 254 -8.67 0.23 -26.28
N GLU A 255 -8.33 -0.62 -25.33
CA GLU A 255 -9.20 -0.89 -24.19
C GLU A 255 -9.34 0.40 -23.37
N TRP A 256 -10.56 0.71 -22.93
CA TRP A 256 -10.84 1.92 -22.16
C TRP A 256 -11.81 1.64 -21.01
N PRO A 257 -11.60 2.20 -19.81
CA PRO A 257 -12.39 1.86 -18.63
C PRO A 257 -13.89 2.19 -18.72
N GLN A 258 -14.28 3.12 -19.61
CA GLN A 258 -15.68 3.47 -19.81
C GLN A 258 -15.97 3.79 -21.27
N THR A 259 -16.89 3.07 -21.87
CA THR A 259 -17.11 3.14 -23.32
C THR A 259 -18.33 3.97 -23.72
N LYS A 260 -19.20 4.27 -22.74
CA LYS A 260 -20.42 5.05 -22.95
C LYS A 260 -20.10 6.45 -23.46
N GLY A 261 -20.65 6.79 -24.63
CA GLY A 261 -20.48 8.09 -25.28
C GLY A 261 -19.26 8.19 -26.20
N TYR A 262 -18.44 7.13 -26.26
CA TYR A 262 -17.32 7.03 -27.21
C TYR A 262 -17.65 6.11 -28.38
N ILE A 263 -16.88 6.25 -29.44
CA ILE A 263 -16.97 5.38 -30.62
C ILE A 263 -16.34 4.03 -30.29
N GLN A 264 -17.07 2.95 -30.58
CA GLN A 264 -16.67 1.59 -30.20
C GLN A 264 -16.78 0.64 -31.39
N ARG A 265 -15.86 -0.33 -31.47
CA ARG A 265 -15.91 -1.47 -32.41
C ARG A 265 -16.67 -2.65 -31.81
N GLU A 266 -17.01 -3.63 -32.66
CA GLU A 266 -17.71 -4.86 -32.25
C GLU A 266 -16.91 -5.71 -31.25
N ASP A 267 -15.58 -5.57 -31.23
CA ASP A 267 -14.68 -6.25 -30.28
C ASP A 267 -14.57 -5.56 -28.91
N GLY A 268 -15.24 -4.42 -28.74
CA GLY A 268 -15.28 -3.64 -27.51
C GLY A 268 -14.20 -2.56 -27.40
N LEU A 269 -13.26 -2.47 -28.35
CA LEU A 269 -12.22 -1.43 -28.35
C LEU A 269 -12.81 -0.05 -28.65
N VAL A 270 -12.21 0.98 -28.05
CA VAL A 270 -12.62 2.39 -28.20
C VAL A 270 -11.65 3.11 -29.13
N ALA A 271 -12.20 3.86 -30.09
CA ALA A 271 -11.41 4.71 -30.98
C ALA A 271 -10.82 5.87 -30.18
N CYS A 272 -9.49 5.98 -30.17
CA CYS A 272 -8.74 7.02 -29.50
C CYS A 272 -8.00 7.86 -30.53
N ARG A 273 -8.24 9.18 -30.53
CA ARG A 273 -7.52 10.12 -31.37
C ARG A 273 -6.08 10.24 -30.88
N ILE A 274 -5.12 10.13 -31.78
CA ILE A 274 -3.73 10.42 -31.53
C ILE A 274 -3.57 11.95 -31.49
N TYR A 275 -3.14 12.47 -30.33
CA TYR A 275 -2.81 13.89 -30.16
C TYR A 275 -1.34 14.16 -30.50
N LYS A 276 -0.48 13.19 -30.19
CA LYS A 276 0.96 13.31 -30.34
C LYS A 276 1.61 11.93 -30.35
N THR A 277 2.64 11.78 -31.17
CA THR A 277 3.52 10.60 -31.14
C THR A 277 4.91 11.03 -30.67
N VAL A 278 5.49 10.28 -29.74
CA VAL A 278 6.83 10.53 -29.18
C VAL A 278 7.66 9.24 -29.21
N PRO A 279 9.00 9.30 -29.27
CA PRO A 279 9.80 8.10 -29.02
C PRO A 279 9.50 7.56 -27.61
N ALA A 280 9.23 6.26 -27.48
CA ALA A 280 8.92 5.65 -26.18
C ALA A 280 10.06 5.89 -25.17
N ARG A 281 11.32 5.78 -25.64
CA ARG A 281 12.51 6.09 -24.83
C ARG A 281 12.53 7.51 -24.29
N ARG A 282 12.06 8.50 -25.04
CA ARG A 282 12.00 9.89 -24.56
C ARG A 282 11.07 10.03 -23.35
N MET A 283 9.94 9.32 -23.37
CA MET A 283 9.03 9.30 -22.23
C MET A 283 9.63 8.52 -21.06
N TRP A 284 10.26 7.38 -21.33
CA TRP A 284 10.99 6.59 -20.33
C TRP A 284 12.07 7.38 -19.61
N ASP A 285 12.97 8.04 -20.35
CA ASP A 285 14.07 8.82 -19.78
C ASP A 285 13.54 9.92 -18.84
N MET A 286 12.39 10.51 -19.19
CA MET A 286 11.76 11.53 -18.35
C MET A 286 11.12 10.94 -17.09
N ILE A 287 10.56 9.72 -17.16
CA ILE A 287 10.08 8.99 -15.97
C ILE A 287 11.28 8.73 -15.05
N MET A 288 12.32 8.10 -15.57
CA MET A 288 13.50 7.71 -14.77
C MET A 288 14.23 8.92 -14.17
N SER A 289 14.40 10.01 -14.93
CA SER A 289 14.99 11.23 -14.38
C SER A 289 14.11 11.83 -13.29
N SER A 290 12.78 11.86 -13.49
CA SER A 290 11.86 12.41 -12.50
C SER A 290 11.88 11.60 -11.21
N THR A 291 11.84 10.27 -11.32
CA THR A 291 11.92 9.38 -10.17
C THR A 291 13.27 9.50 -9.46
N TYR A 292 14.38 9.65 -10.19
CA TYR A 292 15.71 9.80 -9.59
C TYR A 292 15.86 11.13 -8.82
N ASP A 293 15.29 12.21 -9.35
CA ASP A 293 15.42 13.56 -8.80
C ASP A 293 14.36 13.86 -7.73
N PHE A 294 13.13 13.37 -7.91
CA PHE A 294 11.91 13.71 -7.16
C PHE A 294 11.12 12.49 -6.65
N ALA A 295 11.69 11.28 -6.65
CA ALA A 295 11.06 9.99 -6.21
C ALA A 295 9.66 9.72 -6.78
N GLU A 296 9.26 10.46 -7.81
CA GLU A 296 7.95 10.43 -8.43
C GLU A 296 8.04 10.72 -9.94
N PRO A 297 7.13 10.15 -10.75
CA PRO A 297 5.99 9.32 -10.34
C PRO A 297 6.40 7.90 -9.93
N GLY A 298 5.58 7.26 -9.10
CA GLY A 298 5.64 5.83 -8.86
C GLY A 298 5.29 5.01 -10.11
N PHE A 299 5.68 3.74 -10.11
CA PHE A 299 5.57 2.85 -11.26
C PHE A 299 4.62 1.69 -10.97
N ILE A 300 3.48 1.63 -11.67
CA ILE A 300 2.44 0.61 -11.48
C ILE A 300 2.25 -0.17 -12.78
N MET A 301 2.49 -1.48 -12.76
CA MET A 301 2.28 -2.37 -13.91
C MET A 301 0.81 -2.81 -13.98
N ILE A 302 0.00 -2.00 -14.66
CA ILE A 302 -1.46 -2.14 -14.62
C ILE A 302 -1.96 -3.42 -15.30
N ASP A 303 -1.28 -3.86 -16.36
CA ASP A 303 -1.59 -5.10 -17.07
C ASP A 303 -1.29 -6.31 -16.17
N ARG A 304 -0.16 -6.28 -15.45
CA ARG A 304 0.20 -7.33 -14.49
C ARG A 304 -0.79 -7.41 -13.33
N ILE A 305 -1.25 -6.27 -12.83
CA ILE A 305 -2.29 -6.20 -11.79
C ILE A 305 -3.58 -6.86 -12.29
N ASN A 306 -4.04 -6.51 -13.49
CA ASN A 306 -5.29 -7.04 -14.04
C ASN A 306 -5.18 -8.51 -14.46
N GLU A 307 -4.02 -8.96 -14.91
CA GLU A 307 -3.80 -10.37 -15.28
C GLU A 307 -3.83 -11.29 -14.06
N MET A 308 -3.30 -10.81 -12.92
CA MET A 308 -3.25 -11.55 -11.67
C MET A 308 -4.47 -11.31 -10.76
N ASN A 309 -5.43 -10.48 -11.16
CA ASN A 309 -6.62 -10.18 -10.37
C ASN A 309 -7.57 -11.39 -10.32
N ASN A 310 -7.97 -11.82 -9.12
CA ASN A 310 -8.92 -12.93 -8.97
C ASN A 310 -10.31 -12.65 -9.56
N ASN A 311 -10.70 -11.37 -9.61
CA ASN A 311 -11.98 -10.94 -10.16
C ASN A 311 -11.84 -10.38 -11.60
N TRP A 312 -10.85 -10.85 -12.35
CA TRP A 312 -10.54 -10.43 -13.73
C TRP A 312 -11.75 -10.39 -14.68
N PHE A 313 -12.80 -11.17 -14.39
CA PHE A 313 -14.01 -11.33 -15.18
C PHE A 313 -15.08 -10.25 -14.95
N CYS A 314 -15.02 -9.44 -13.88
CA CYS A 314 -16.07 -8.46 -13.57
C CYS A 314 -15.57 -7.04 -13.30
N GLU A 315 -14.27 -6.81 -13.38
CA GLU A 315 -13.68 -5.51 -13.08
C GLU A 315 -12.34 -5.32 -13.81
N ASN A 316 -12.03 -4.06 -14.05
CA ASN A 316 -10.74 -3.59 -14.55
C ASN A 316 -10.18 -2.60 -13.52
N ILE A 317 -9.03 -2.95 -12.95
CA ILE A 317 -8.35 -2.13 -11.96
C ILE A 317 -7.61 -1.02 -12.69
N ARG A 318 -7.81 0.22 -12.22
CA ARG A 318 -7.22 1.44 -12.79
C ARG A 318 -6.67 2.39 -11.75
N ALA A 319 -6.80 2.07 -10.47
CA ALA A 319 -6.29 2.86 -9.38
C ALA A 319 -5.84 1.95 -8.22
N THR A 320 -5.04 2.51 -7.34
CA THR A 320 -4.61 1.88 -6.09
C THR A 320 -4.88 2.81 -4.93
N ASN A 321 -4.98 2.25 -3.72
CA ASN A 321 -4.95 3.02 -2.49
C ASN A 321 -3.67 3.89 -2.39
N PRO A 322 -3.61 4.87 -1.45
CA PRO A 322 -2.48 5.79 -1.28
C PRO A 322 -1.07 5.19 -1.22
N CYS A 323 -0.96 3.92 -0.82
CA CYS A 323 0.31 3.26 -0.55
C CYS A 323 0.74 2.27 -1.65
N GLY A 324 -0.11 1.94 -2.64
CA GLY A 324 0.25 1.10 -3.80
C GLY A 324 0.09 -0.41 -3.64
N GLU A 325 -0.25 -0.90 -2.45
CA GLU A 325 -0.39 -2.33 -2.11
C GLU A 325 -1.78 -2.90 -2.38
N GLN A 326 -2.79 -2.03 -2.54
CA GLN A 326 -4.17 -2.41 -2.82
C GLN A 326 -4.67 -1.74 -4.10
N PRO A 327 -4.35 -2.33 -5.27
CA PRO A 327 -5.06 -2.06 -6.50
C PRO A 327 -6.52 -2.50 -6.32
N LEU A 328 -7.45 -1.55 -6.38
CA LEU A 328 -8.85 -1.77 -6.01
C LEU A 328 -9.79 -1.30 -7.11
N PRO A 329 -10.95 -1.95 -7.29
CA PRO A 329 -11.97 -1.47 -8.21
C PRO A 329 -12.56 -0.15 -7.72
N PRO A 330 -13.34 0.56 -8.55
CA PRO A 330 -14.12 1.71 -8.12
C PRO A 330 -14.89 1.43 -6.82
N TYR A 331 -14.79 2.32 -5.84
CA TYR A 331 -15.36 2.19 -4.50
C TYR A 331 -14.80 1.05 -3.61
N GLY A 332 -13.76 0.35 -4.06
CA GLY A 332 -13.11 -0.69 -3.28
C GLY A 332 -12.49 -0.17 -1.98
N ALA A 333 -12.42 -1.04 -0.96
CA ALA A 333 -11.97 -0.71 0.38
C ALA A 333 -10.74 -1.55 0.78
N CYS A 334 -9.79 -0.91 1.48
CA CYS A 334 -8.53 -1.47 1.91
C CYS A 334 -8.63 -1.96 3.36
N LEU A 335 -9.08 -3.20 3.53
CA LEU A 335 -9.13 -3.90 4.82
C LEU A 335 -7.82 -4.66 5.02
N LEU A 336 -7.02 -4.29 6.01
CA LEU A 336 -5.64 -4.76 6.14
C LEU A 336 -5.31 -5.35 7.51
N GLY A 337 -4.28 -6.19 7.52
CA GLY A 337 -3.64 -6.72 8.72
C GLY A 337 -2.22 -7.20 8.42
N SER A 338 -1.37 -7.31 9.44
CA SER A 338 -0.02 -7.85 9.26
C SER A 338 0.38 -8.79 10.38
N VAL A 339 1.01 -9.90 10.03
CA VAL A 339 1.58 -10.85 11.00
C VAL A 339 3.04 -10.47 11.28
N ASN A 340 3.39 -10.31 12.56
CA ASN A 340 4.77 -10.02 12.97
C ASN A 340 5.61 -11.31 12.94
N LEU A 341 6.50 -11.44 11.96
CA LEU A 341 7.29 -12.65 11.73
C LEU A 341 8.28 -12.96 12.86
N THR A 342 8.70 -11.98 13.65
CA THR A 342 9.70 -12.22 14.70
C THR A 342 9.17 -13.08 15.85
N ARG A 343 7.84 -13.19 15.98
CA ARG A 343 7.17 -14.01 17.00
C ARG A 343 7.32 -15.51 16.78
N PHE A 344 7.71 -15.93 15.59
CA PHE A 344 7.84 -17.35 15.21
C PHE A 344 9.30 -17.78 15.11
N VAL A 345 10.27 -16.93 15.48
CA VAL A 345 11.69 -17.34 15.47
C VAL A 345 12.05 -18.02 16.78
N GLU A 346 12.50 -19.25 16.67
CA GLU A 346 12.99 -20.07 17.77
C GLU A 346 14.53 -20.02 17.79
N ASN A 347 15.12 -19.98 18.99
CA ASN A 347 16.58 -19.91 19.20
C ASN A 347 17.30 -18.84 18.34
N PRO A 348 16.85 -17.57 18.37
CA PRO A 348 17.36 -16.55 17.48
C PRO A 348 18.86 -16.32 17.68
N PHE A 349 19.57 -16.00 16.59
CA PHE A 349 21.00 -15.70 16.51
C PHE A 349 21.93 -16.88 16.81
N THR A 350 21.41 -18.11 16.82
CA THR A 350 22.19 -19.34 17.02
C THR A 350 22.22 -20.19 15.76
N ALA A 351 23.07 -21.21 15.73
CA ALA A 351 23.10 -22.19 14.65
C ALA A 351 21.82 -23.06 14.57
N ASP A 352 21.04 -23.12 15.66
CA ASP A 352 19.78 -23.85 15.76
C ASP A 352 18.56 -22.92 15.55
N ALA A 353 18.78 -21.72 15.01
CA ALA A 353 17.71 -20.77 14.74
C ALA A 353 16.73 -21.33 13.70
N ALA A 354 15.44 -21.33 14.04
CA ALA A 354 14.39 -21.92 13.20
C ALA A 354 13.12 -21.04 13.19
N PHE A 355 12.23 -21.30 12.23
CA PHE A 355 10.94 -20.62 12.14
C PHE A 355 9.81 -21.60 12.40
N ASN A 356 8.90 -21.26 13.32
CA ASN A 356 7.76 -22.07 13.71
C ASN A 356 6.62 -21.95 12.69
N TRP A 357 6.68 -22.79 11.65
CA TRP A 357 5.70 -22.81 10.56
C TRP A 357 4.30 -23.24 10.99
N GLU A 358 4.18 -24.11 11.99
CA GLU A 358 2.89 -24.61 12.46
C GLU A 358 2.10 -23.48 13.12
N GLU A 359 2.72 -22.78 14.06
CA GLU A 359 2.08 -21.67 14.75
C GLU A 359 1.84 -20.48 13.82
N TYR A 360 2.76 -20.19 12.91
CA TYR A 360 2.55 -19.16 11.89
C TYR A 360 1.26 -19.39 11.10
N ARG A 361 1.03 -20.62 10.63
CA ARG A 361 -0.19 -20.98 9.91
C ARG A 361 -1.44 -20.87 10.77
N GLU A 362 -1.41 -21.30 12.03
CA GLU A 362 -2.56 -21.15 12.93
C GLU A 362 -2.90 -19.67 13.19
N VAL A 363 -1.89 -18.82 13.41
CA VAL A 363 -2.11 -17.37 13.53
C VAL A 363 -2.72 -16.80 12.26
N VAL A 364 -2.23 -17.19 11.07
CA VAL A 364 -2.81 -16.77 9.78
C VAL A 364 -4.27 -17.18 9.66
N ARG A 365 -4.65 -18.42 10.00
CA ARG A 365 -6.06 -18.88 9.94
C ARG A 365 -6.96 -18.06 10.86
N VAL A 366 -6.60 -17.96 12.13
CA VAL A 366 -7.39 -17.19 13.11
C VAL A 366 -7.49 -15.72 12.71
N PHE A 367 -6.41 -15.14 12.21
CA PHE A 367 -6.39 -13.75 11.78
C PHE A 367 -7.20 -13.53 10.49
N THR A 368 -7.25 -14.51 9.60
CA THR A 368 -8.08 -14.46 8.39
C THR A 368 -9.57 -14.31 8.75
N ARG A 369 -10.06 -15.10 9.72
CA ARG A 369 -11.41 -14.93 10.24
C ARG A 369 -11.61 -13.57 10.91
N MET A 370 -10.63 -13.11 11.69
CA MET A 370 -10.70 -11.79 12.33
C MET A 370 -10.89 -10.67 11.28
N LEU A 371 -10.15 -10.70 10.18
CA LEU A 371 -10.28 -9.74 9.08
C LEU A 371 -11.61 -9.88 8.33
N ASP A 372 -12.12 -11.11 8.12
CA ASP A 372 -13.47 -11.33 7.56
C ASP A 372 -14.56 -10.70 8.44
N ASN A 373 -14.44 -10.80 9.77
CA ASN A 373 -15.39 -10.17 10.69
C ASN A 373 -15.34 -8.62 10.65
N VAL A 374 -14.18 -8.03 10.33
CA VAL A 374 -14.05 -6.56 10.21
C VAL A 374 -14.90 -6.01 9.07
N VAL A 375 -15.21 -6.82 8.04
CA VAL A 375 -16.14 -6.45 6.96
C VAL A 375 -17.49 -5.98 7.54
N GLU A 376 -17.98 -6.62 8.61
CA GLU A 376 -19.27 -6.31 9.23
C GLU A 376 -19.25 -5.01 10.07
N ILE A 377 -18.07 -4.53 10.47
CA ILE A 377 -17.88 -3.33 11.30
C ILE A 377 -17.05 -2.25 10.60
N ASN A 378 -17.05 -2.23 9.27
CA ASN A 378 -16.21 -1.38 8.43
C ASN A 378 -16.38 0.14 8.69
N GLY A 379 -17.60 0.61 8.95
CA GLY A 379 -17.89 2.03 9.18
C GLY A 379 -17.60 2.96 7.99
N LEU A 380 -17.61 2.44 6.76
CA LEU A 380 -17.40 3.22 5.53
C LEU A 380 -18.54 4.22 5.31
N PRO A 381 -18.26 5.47 4.89
CA PRO A 381 -19.27 6.52 4.80
C PRO A 381 -20.20 6.37 3.60
N LEU A 382 -19.72 5.86 2.46
CA LEU A 382 -20.51 5.77 1.23
C LEU A 382 -21.22 4.41 1.09
N GLY A 383 -22.46 4.41 0.61
CA GLY A 383 -23.22 3.18 0.36
C GLY A 383 -22.50 2.24 -0.60
N LYS A 384 -22.03 2.77 -1.73
CA LYS A 384 -21.30 2.00 -2.75
C LYS A 384 -20.02 1.34 -2.24
N GLN A 385 -19.31 1.97 -1.29
CA GLN A 385 -18.15 1.36 -0.64
C GLN A 385 -18.54 0.17 0.26
N ARG A 386 -19.67 0.30 0.98
CA ARG A 386 -20.24 -0.79 1.79
C ARG A 386 -20.73 -1.95 0.93
N ASP A 387 -21.34 -1.65 -0.21
CA ASP A 387 -21.81 -2.66 -1.16
C ASP A 387 -20.63 -3.46 -1.76
N GLU A 388 -19.56 -2.77 -2.18
CA GLU A 388 -18.37 -3.43 -2.74
C GLU A 388 -17.66 -4.33 -1.72
N ILE A 389 -17.43 -3.85 -0.49
CA ILE A 389 -16.77 -4.68 0.53
C ILE A 389 -17.64 -5.87 0.95
N ALA A 390 -18.98 -5.71 1.05
CA ALA A 390 -19.88 -6.80 1.39
C ALA A 390 -20.00 -7.85 0.28
N ARG A 391 -20.01 -7.42 -0.99
CA ARG A 391 -20.16 -8.30 -2.16
C ARG A 391 -18.92 -9.15 -2.42
N LYS A 392 -17.72 -8.59 -2.26
CA LYS A 392 -16.44 -9.23 -2.63
C LYS A 392 -15.57 -9.66 -1.45
N ARG A 393 -15.86 -9.11 -0.26
CA ARG A 393 -15.20 -9.41 1.03
C ARG A 393 -13.67 -9.34 0.98
N ARG A 394 -13.13 -8.48 0.12
CA ARG A 394 -11.68 -8.30 -0.07
C ARG A 394 -11.01 -7.87 1.22
N HIS A 395 -9.86 -8.48 1.49
CA HIS A 395 -8.93 -7.99 2.49
C HIS A 395 -7.49 -8.30 2.07
N GLY A 396 -6.55 -7.74 2.82
CA GLY A 396 -5.13 -7.84 2.58
C GLY A 396 -4.36 -8.11 3.86
N MET A 397 -4.04 -9.37 4.08
CA MET A 397 -3.10 -9.82 5.08
C MET A 397 -1.69 -9.77 4.49
N GLY A 398 -0.81 -9.09 5.20
CA GLY A 398 0.61 -9.07 4.94
C GLY A 398 1.39 -9.55 6.14
N PHE A 399 2.66 -9.21 6.16
CA PHE A 399 3.54 -9.45 7.29
C PHE A 399 4.50 -8.27 7.46
N LEU A 400 5.04 -8.15 8.67
CA LEU A 400 6.10 -7.21 9.01
C LEU A 400 7.25 -7.91 9.71
N GLY A 401 8.38 -7.22 9.82
CA GLY A 401 9.55 -7.73 10.51
C GLY A 401 10.38 -8.69 9.66
N LEU A 402 10.24 -8.72 8.33
CA LEU A 402 11.02 -9.63 7.49
C LEU A 402 12.53 -9.44 7.68
N GLY A 403 13.02 -8.20 7.61
CA GLY A 403 14.43 -7.88 7.82
C GLY A 403 14.92 -8.29 9.22
N SER A 404 14.11 -8.02 10.26
CA SER A 404 14.40 -8.46 11.63
C SER A 404 14.47 -9.97 11.74
N THR A 405 13.50 -10.70 11.17
CA THR A 405 13.45 -12.16 11.17
C THR A 405 14.63 -12.78 10.44
N LEU A 406 15.00 -12.26 9.26
CA LEU A 406 16.18 -12.72 8.53
C LEU A 406 17.45 -12.56 9.37
N THR A 407 17.61 -11.41 10.03
CA THR A 407 18.74 -11.15 10.94
C THR A 407 18.75 -12.15 12.11
N MET A 408 17.59 -12.40 12.72
CA MET A 408 17.43 -13.36 13.82
C MET A 408 17.69 -14.82 13.39
N LEU A 409 17.48 -15.15 12.11
CA LEU A 409 17.81 -16.45 11.52
C LEU A 409 19.26 -16.52 11.00
N GLY A 410 20.05 -15.46 11.14
CA GLY A 410 21.42 -15.39 10.65
C GLY A 410 21.55 -15.25 9.12
N MET A 411 20.45 -14.96 8.42
CA MET A 411 20.43 -14.76 6.96
C MET A 411 20.77 -13.32 6.60
N LYS A 412 21.45 -13.13 5.46
CA LYS A 412 21.72 -11.79 4.93
C LYS A 412 20.63 -11.38 3.95
N TYR A 413 20.07 -10.19 4.16
CA TYR A 413 19.01 -9.65 3.31
C TYR A 413 19.40 -9.60 1.83
N GLY A 414 18.51 -10.02 0.93
CA GLY A 414 18.73 -10.00 -0.51
C GLY A 414 19.56 -11.17 -1.06
N LYS A 415 20.02 -12.09 -0.22
CA LYS A 415 20.75 -13.30 -0.63
C LYS A 415 19.81 -14.49 -0.84
N GLU A 416 20.29 -15.50 -1.57
CA GLU A 416 19.48 -16.63 -2.07
C GLU A 416 18.64 -17.32 -0.99
N ASP A 417 19.22 -17.58 0.18
CA ASP A 417 18.54 -18.13 1.36
C ASP A 417 17.40 -17.23 1.86
N SER A 418 17.66 -15.92 1.97
CA SER A 418 16.65 -14.93 2.36
C SER A 418 15.52 -14.79 1.33
N LEU A 419 15.82 -14.95 0.04
CA LEU A 419 14.82 -14.95 -1.03
C LEU A 419 13.92 -16.18 -0.92
N GLY A 420 14.51 -17.38 -0.73
CA GLY A 420 13.78 -18.63 -0.53
C GLY A 420 12.88 -18.59 0.71
N PHE A 421 13.39 -18.05 1.83
CA PHE A 421 12.60 -17.85 3.04
C PHE A 421 11.44 -16.88 2.82
N THR A 422 11.69 -15.73 2.17
CA THR A 422 10.66 -14.73 1.86
C THR A 422 9.53 -15.31 1.03
N GLU A 423 9.87 -16.08 -0.01
CA GLU A 423 8.89 -16.77 -0.84
C GLU A 423 8.07 -17.79 -0.04
N GLN A 424 8.73 -18.57 0.83
CA GLN A 424 8.05 -19.55 1.67
C GLN A 424 7.08 -18.90 2.65
N VAL A 425 7.47 -17.83 3.35
CA VAL A 425 6.57 -17.07 4.24
C VAL A 425 5.32 -16.60 3.51
N ALA A 426 5.49 -15.99 2.34
CA ALA A 426 4.37 -15.50 1.55
C ALA A 426 3.47 -16.66 1.05
N ARG A 427 4.06 -17.80 0.65
CA ARG A 427 3.33 -18.99 0.23
C ARG A 427 2.49 -19.60 1.35
N GLU A 428 3.09 -19.84 2.52
CA GLU A 428 2.38 -20.46 3.65
C GLU A 428 1.22 -19.55 4.12
N MET A 429 1.40 -18.22 4.09
CA MET A 429 0.32 -17.26 4.37
C MET A 429 -0.83 -17.38 3.37
N ALA A 430 -0.51 -17.40 2.07
CA ALA A 430 -1.51 -17.46 1.01
C ALA A 430 -2.29 -18.78 1.07
N VAL A 431 -1.61 -19.92 1.19
CA VAL A 431 -2.26 -21.24 1.22
C VAL A 431 -3.14 -21.39 2.45
N ALA A 432 -2.62 -21.07 3.65
CA ALA A 432 -3.41 -21.14 4.88
C ALA A 432 -4.62 -20.19 4.86
N GLY A 433 -4.48 -19.02 4.24
CA GLY A 433 -5.55 -18.08 3.99
C GLY A 433 -6.66 -18.64 3.11
N TRP A 434 -6.33 -19.23 1.97
CA TRP A 434 -7.32 -19.81 1.06
C TRP A 434 -8.01 -21.05 1.63
N GLU A 435 -7.30 -21.87 2.41
CA GLU A 435 -7.91 -22.96 3.16
C GLU A 435 -8.94 -22.44 4.18
N GLU A 436 -8.58 -21.40 4.94
CA GLU A 436 -9.54 -20.76 5.86
C GLU A 436 -10.69 -20.09 5.10
N SER A 437 -10.45 -19.56 3.88
CA SER A 437 -11.51 -19.03 3.01
C SER A 437 -12.59 -20.06 2.72
N LEU A 438 -12.17 -21.31 2.43
CA LEU A 438 -13.08 -22.42 2.15
C LEU A 438 -13.82 -22.86 3.41
N GLU A 439 -13.15 -22.97 4.56
CA GLU A 439 -13.80 -23.32 5.83
C GLU A 439 -14.81 -22.25 6.27
N LEU A 440 -14.47 -20.97 6.12
CA LEU A 440 -15.40 -19.87 6.38
C LEU A 440 -16.55 -19.85 5.38
N ALA A 441 -16.33 -20.23 4.12
CA ALA A 441 -17.41 -20.35 3.15
C ALA A 441 -18.39 -21.47 3.54
N ARG A 442 -17.88 -22.60 4.04
CA ARG A 442 -18.70 -23.71 4.55
C ARG A 442 -19.50 -23.31 5.79
N GLU A 443 -18.92 -22.49 6.68
CA GLU A 443 -19.59 -22.06 7.91
C GLU A 443 -20.56 -20.87 7.70
N LYS A 444 -20.10 -19.83 7.00
CA LYS A 444 -20.77 -18.51 6.90
C LYS A 444 -21.33 -18.21 5.51
N GLY A 445 -21.12 -19.10 4.54
CA GLY A 445 -21.42 -18.88 3.11
C GLY A 445 -20.25 -18.22 2.37
N ALA A 446 -20.13 -18.50 1.07
CA ALA A 446 -19.18 -17.84 0.19
C ALA A 446 -19.47 -16.34 0.05
N ALA A 447 -18.49 -15.56 -0.43
CA ALA A 447 -18.74 -14.17 -0.81
C ALA A 447 -19.87 -14.12 -1.87
N PRO A 448 -20.82 -13.16 -1.81
CA PRO A 448 -21.94 -13.11 -2.74
C PRO A 448 -21.56 -13.25 -4.22
N ILE A 449 -20.45 -12.62 -4.62
CA ILE A 449 -19.94 -12.70 -6.00
C ILE A 449 -19.62 -14.12 -6.49
N MET A 450 -19.35 -15.06 -5.58
CA MET A 450 -19.04 -16.45 -5.93
C MET A 450 -20.23 -17.19 -6.55
N GLU A 451 -21.45 -16.83 -6.15
CA GLU A 451 -22.69 -17.47 -6.61
C GLU A 451 -23.36 -16.72 -7.76
N GLU A 452 -22.91 -15.49 -8.04
CA GLU A 452 -23.37 -14.71 -9.19
C GLU A 452 -23.01 -15.40 -10.52
N GLN A 453 -23.90 -15.29 -11.50
CA GLN A 453 -23.70 -15.83 -12.85
C GLN A 453 -23.22 -14.72 -13.78
N PHE A 454 -22.10 -14.97 -14.46
CA PHE A 454 -21.49 -14.06 -15.42
C PHE A 454 -21.64 -14.63 -16.83
N GLU A 455 -22.00 -13.76 -17.77
CA GLU A 455 -22.05 -14.12 -19.18
C GLU A 455 -20.64 -14.17 -19.75
N VAL A 456 -20.32 -15.27 -20.44
CA VAL A 456 -19.04 -15.44 -21.14
C VAL A 456 -19.01 -14.49 -22.34
N THR A 457 -18.03 -13.60 -22.36
CA THR A 457 -17.83 -12.64 -23.44
C THR A 457 -16.67 -13.06 -24.35
N GLY A 458 -16.59 -12.48 -25.55
CA GLY A 458 -15.43 -12.66 -26.42
C GLY A 458 -14.12 -12.19 -25.76
N ASP A 459 -14.19 -11.13 -24.96
CA ASP A 459 -13.07 -10.63 -24.15
C ASP A 459 -12.56 -11.68 -23.16
N MET A 460 -13.47 -12.34 -22.44
CA MET A 460 -13.10 -13.40 -21.50
C MET A 460 -12.36 -14.54 -22.20
N LEU A 461 -12.88 -15.00 -23.34
CA LEU A 461 -12.27 -16.09 -24.10
C LEU A 461 -10.91 -15.69 -24.71
N ARG A 462 -10.71 -14.41 -25.07
CA ARG A 462 -9.41 -13.89 -25.51
C ARG A 462 -8.39 -13.88 -24.38
N ARG A 463 -8.79 -13.43 -23.19
CA ARG A 463 -7.91 -13.34 -22.01
C ARG A 463 -7.62 -14.70 -21.39
N ARG A 464 -8.58 -15.63 -21.45
CA ARG A 464 -8.50 -16.99 -20.90
C ARG A 464 -8.85 -18.01 -21.98
N PRO A 465 -7.95 -18.25 -22.95
CA PRO A 465 -8.21 -19.19 -24.06
C PRO A 465 -8.48 -20.63 -23.57
N GLU A 466 -8.02 -21.00 -22.37
CA GLU A 466 -8.36 -22.27 -21.74
C GLU A 466 -9.88 -22.47 -21.52
N MET A 467 -10.67 -21.40 -21.36
CA MET A 467 -12.13 -21.51 -21.26
C MET A 467 -12.75 -22.12 -22.52
N GLN A 468 -12.20 -21.82 -23.70
CA GLN A 468 -12.66 -22.41 -24.96
C GLN A 468 -12.34 -23.91 -25.02
N GLN A 469 -11.19 -24.31 -24.48
CA GLN A 469 -10.76 -25.71 -24.42
C GLN A 469 -11.68 -26.52 -23.50
N ASP A 470 -12.18 -25.89 -22.43
CA ASP A 470 -13.18 -26.45 -21.51
C ASP A 470 -14.62 -26.38 -22.06
N GLY A 471 -14.81 -25.84 -23.27
CA GLY A 471 -16.07 -25.89 -24.03
C GLY A 471 -16.97 -24.67 -23.91
N TYR A 472 -16.54 -23.60 -23.23
CA TYR A 472 -17.33 -22.38 -23.09
C TYR A 472 -17.42 -21.58 -24.41
N LYS A 473 -18.60 -20.99 -24.64
CA LYS A 473 -18.92 -20.16 -25.80
C LYS A 473 -19.49 -18.81 -25.35
N VAL A 474 -19.41 -17.81 -26.23
CA VAL A 474 -20.02 -16.50 -25.99
C VAL A 474 -21.52 -16.67 -25.70
N GLY A 475 -22.00 -16.04 -24.63
CA GLY A 475 -23.38 -16.12 -24.16
C GLY A 475 -23.66 -17.22 -23.12
N ASP A 476 -22.71 -18.13 -22.87
CA ASP A 476 -22.82 -19.10 -21.77
C ASP A 476 -22.80 -18.36 -20.42
N LYS A 477 -23.37 -18.98 -19.38
CA LYS A 477 -23.36 -18.45 -18.01
C LYS A 477 -22.49 -19.29 -17.10
N VAL A 478 -21.61 -18.63 -16.36
CA VAL A 478 -20.63 -19.28 -15.46
C VAL A 478 -20.66 -18.60 -14.10
N ALA A 479 -20.64 -19.41 -13.04
CA ALA A 479 -20.59 -18.91 -11.67
C ALA A 479 -19.26 -18.22 -11.37
N GLY A 480 -19.28 -17.15 -10.58
CA GLY A 480 -18.07 -16.42 -10.16
C GLY A 480 -17.02 -17.32 -9.49
N LYS A 481 -17.44 -18.32 -8.69
CA LYS A 481 -16.53 -19.30 -8.08
C LYS A 481 -15.73 -20.11 -9.08
N VAL A 482 -16.33 -20.49 -10.21
CA VAL A 482 -15.64 -21.23 -11.28
C VAL A 482 -14.67 -20.31 -12.01
N LEU A 483 -15.10 -19.09 -12.34
CA LEU A 483 -14.25 -18.08 -12.99
C LEU A 483 -13.03 -17.68 -12.14
N MET A 484 -13.22 -17.52 -10.83
CA MET A 484 -12.12 -17.25 -9.92
C MET A 484 -11.20 -18.46 -9.77
N ALA A 485 -11.73 -19.62 -9.38
CA ALA A 485 -10.90 -20.75 -8.99
C ALA A 485 -10.14 -21.38 -10.19
N LYS A 486 -10.79 -21.54 -11.34
CA LYS A 486 -10.18 -22.22 -12.49
C LYS A 486 -9.44 -21.30 -13.46
N TYR A 487 -9.89 -20.04 -13.58
CA TYR A 487 -9.46 -19.13 -14.65
C TYR A 487 -8.77 -17.86 -14.16
N SER A 488 -8.61 -17.65 -12.85
CA SER A 488 -7.64 -16.68 -12.33
C SER A 488 -6.22 -17.22 -12.48
N ARG A 489 -5.29 -16.43 -13.04
CA ARG A 489 -3.86 -16.77 -13.09
C ARG A 489 -3.26 -16.95 -11.70
N TYR A 490 -3.76 -16.18 -10.73
CA TYR A 490 -3.30 -16.32 -9.35
C TYR A 490 -3.79 -17.64 -8.72
N MET A 491 -5.06 -18.02 -8.92
CA MET A 491 -5.57 -19.29 -8.38
C MET A 491 -4.96 -20.52 -9.08
N GLN A 492 -4.62 -20.42 -10.37
CA GLN A 492 -3.84 -21.44 -11.06
C GLN A 492 -2.48 -21.68 -10.38
N ARG A 493 -1.82 -20.61 -9.90
CA ARG A 493 -0.60 -20.74 -9.09
C ARG A 493 -0.85 -21.39 -7.73
N ILE A 494 -1.95 -21.06 -7.05
CA ILE A 494 -2.32 -21.75 -5.81
C ILE A 494 -2.55 -23.24 -6.07
N ALA A 495 -3.14 -23.61 -7.22
CA ALA A 495 -3.38 -25.00 -7.59
C ALA A 495 -2.09 -25.82 -7.81
N GLU A 496 -0.95 -25.17 -8.11
CA GLU A 496 0.35 -25.85 -8.16
C GLU A 496 0.80 -26.39 -6.80
N GLN A 497 0.28 -25.81 -5.69
CA GLN A 497 0.61 -26.22 -4.32
C GLN A 497 -0.55 -26.96 -3.63
N ALA A 498 -1.79 -26.55 -3.90
CA ALA A 498 -2.99 -27.07 -3.27
C ALA A 498 -4.11 -27.30 -4.30
N PRO A 499 -3.97 -28.29 -5.20
CA PRO A 499 -4.94 -28.52 -6.28
C PRO A 499 -6.34 -28.87 -5.76
N GLU A 500 -6.44 -29.73 -4.74
CA GLU A 500 -7.71 -30.15 -4.13
C GLU A 500 -8.46 -28.98 -3.47
N LEU A 501 -7.71 -28.01 -2.92
CA LEU A 501 -8.26 -26.78 -2.36
C LEU A 501 -8.93 -25.94 -3.46
N VAL A 502 -8.24 -25.73 -4.59
CA VAL A 502 -8.76 -24.93 -5.70
C VAL A 502 -9.96 -25.62 -6.36
N GLU A 503 -9.95 -26.95 -6.48
CA GLU A 503 -11.13 -27.73 -6.92
C GLU A 503 -12.32 -27.52 -5.98
N SER A 504 -12.10 -27.64 -4.67
CA SER A 504 -13.14 -27.40 -3.67
C SER A 504 -13.67 -25.96 -3.71
N LEU A 505 -12.82 -24.96 -3.95
CA LEU A 505 -13.22 -23.56 -4.12
C LEU A 505 -14.04 -23.36 -5.41
N ALA A 506 -13.76 -24.09 -6.49
CA ALA A 506 -14.55 -24.03 -7.71
C ALA A 506 -15.99 -24.56 -7.51
N GLU A 507 -16.16 -25.55 -6.62
CA GLU A 507 -17.47 -26.12 -6.29
C GLU A 507 -18.24 -25.28 -5.25
N GLN A 508 -17.56 -24.86 -4.19
CA GLN A 508 -18.19 -24.31 -2.98
C GLN A 508 -18.09 -22.78 -2.87
N GLY A 509 -17.14 -22.16 -3.58
CA GLY A 509 -16.79 -20.75 -3.45
C GLY A 509 -15.92 -20.45 -2.22
N GLY A 510 -15.19 -19.34 -2.26
CA GLY A 510 -14.42 -18.81 -1.13
C GLY A 510 -15.20 -17.75 -0.34
N ARG A 511 -14.85 -17.55 0.93
CA ARG A 511 -15.45 -16.49 1.76
C ARG A 511 -15.08 -15.09 1.29
N PHE A 512 -14.01 -14.96 0.51
CA PHE A 512 -13.50 -13.69 -0.01
C PHE A 512 -12.82 -13.91 -1.37
N THR A 513 -12.59 -12.82 -2.09
CA THR A 513 -11.97 -12.84 -3.42
C THR A 513 -10.47 -12.56 -3.41
N HIS A 514 -9.98 -11.91 -2.36
CA HIS A 514 -8.59 -11.51 -2.18
C HIS A 514 -8.24 -11.64 -0.68
N HIS A 515 -7.03 -12.14 -0.42
CA HIS A 515 -6.51 -12.44 0.91
C HIS A 515 -5.23 -11.67 1.22
N THR A 516 -4.30 -11.55 0.26
CA THR A 516 -2.91 -11.19 0.56
C THR A 516 -2.50 -9.82 -0.01
N SER A 517 -1.92 -8.99 0.86
CA SER A 517 -1.37 -7.67 0.50
C SER A 517 -0.37 -7.22 1.55
N ILE A 518 0.80 -6.72 1.12
CA ILE A 518 1.82 -6.25 2.06
C ILE A 518 1.78 -4.72 2.09
N ALA A 519 1.23 -4.18 3.16
CA ALA A 519 1.09 -2.75 3.38
C ALA A 519 2.28 -2.14 4.14
N PRO A 520 2.47 -0.81 4.09
CA PRO A 520 3.42 -0.14 4.97
C PRO A 520 3.00 -0.30 6.42
N THR A 521 3.95 -0.69 7.27
CA THR A 521 3.70 -0.97 8.68
C THR A 521 4.37 0.00 9.64
N GLY A 522 4.93 1.11 9.15
CA GLY A 522 5.71 2.10 9.92
C GLY A 522 5.26 2.34 11.35
N THR A 523 4.02 2.81 11.55
CA THR A 523 3.54 3.15 12.90
C THR A 523 3.25 1.91 13.75
N ILE A 524 2.61 0.89 13.18
CA ILE A 524 2.28 -0.34 13.93
C ILE A 524 3.52 -1.16 14.27
N SER A 525 4.53 -1.11 13.40
CA SER A 525 5.81 -1.79 13.60
C SER A 525 6.56 -1.18 14.78
N LEU A 526 6.71 0.14 14.76
CA LEU A 526 7.37 0.87 15.84
C LEU A 526 6.60 0.75 17.16
N SER A 527 5.27 0.83 17.17
CA SER A 527 4.52 0.82 18.44
C SER A 527 4.11 -0.56 18.92
N LEU A 528 3.40 -1.35 18.11
CA LEU A 528 2.77 -2.62 18.52
C LEU A 528 3.73 -3.80 18.40
N ALA A 529 4.77 -3.68 17.56
CA ALA A 529 5.79 -4.69 17.35
C ALA A 529 7.19 -4.26 17.82
N ASN A 530 7.29 -3.25 18.68
CA ASN A 530 8.53 -2.84 19.33
C ASN A 530 9.68 -2.51 18.36
N ASN A 531 9.37 -1.85 17.24
CA ASN A 531 10.30 -1.44 16.19
C ASN A 531 10.97 -2.59 15.43
N VAL A 532 10.20 -3.63 15.08
CA VAL A 532 10.63 -4.59 14.04
C VAL A 532 10.78 -3.86 12.70
N SER A 533 11.47 -4.47 11.74
CA SER A 533 11.58 -3.89 10.40
C SER A 533 10.19 -3.76 9.77
N ASN A 534 9.99 -2.70 8.97
CA ASN A 534 8.69 -2.47 8.35
C ASN A 534 8.46 -3.51 7.26
N GLY A 535 7.26 -4.08 7.19
CA GLY A 535 6.77 -4.87 6.06
C GLY A 535 7.79 -5.91 5.61
N ILE A 536 8.27 -5.74 4.38
CA ILE A 536 9.37 -6.51 3.80
C ILE A 536 10.65 -5.71 3.65
N GLU A 537 10.74 -4.53 4.24
CA GLU A 537 11.94 -3.70 4.28
C GLU A 537 12.99 -4.25 5.27
N PRO A 538 14.28 -4.04 4.98
CA PRO A 538 15.33 -4.16 6.01
C PRO A 538 15.14 -3.04 7.05
N SER A 539 15.81 -3.15 8.19
CA SER A 539 15.83 -2.08 9.18
C SER A 539 16.45 -0.83 8.57
N PHE A 540 15.79 0.32 8.70
CA PHE A 540 16.34 1.60 8.20
C PHE A 540 17.65 1.95 8.93
N ALA A 541 17.63 1.86 10.25
CA ALA A 541 18.79 1.96 11.12
C ALA A 541 18.53 1.10 12.37
N HIS A 542 19.60 0.50 12.92
CA HIS A 542 19.49 -0.29 14.14
C HIS A 542 19.45 0.56 15.41
N HIS A 543 20.00 1.77 15.37
CA HIS A 543 19.99 2.73 16.49
C HIS A 543 19.89 4.15 15.94
N TYR A 544 18.92 4.91 16.43
CA TYR A 544 18.70 6.32 16.08
C TYR A 544 17.93 7.02 17.20
N SER A 545 17.91 8.35 17.19
CA SER A 545 17.21 9.12 18.24
C SER A 545 15.97 9.82 17.69
N ARG A 546 14.94 9.95 18.53
CA ARG A 546 13.73 10.71 18.21
C ARG A 546 13.44 11.76 19.27
N ASN A 547 13.01 12.93 18.81
CA ASN A 547 12.50 13.98 19.68
C ASN A 547 11.05 13.70 20.06
N VAL A 548 10.79 13.51 21.35
CA VAL A 548 9.44 13.27 21.89
C VAL A 548 9.00 14.46 22.74
N ILE A 549 7.84 15.02 22.41
CA ILE A 549 7.17 16.02 23.25
C ILE A 549 6.40 15.26 24.34
N ARG A 550 6.68 15.57 25.61
CA ARG A 550 5.91 15.10 26.77
C ARG A 550 4.94 16.18 27.20
N GLU A 551 3.67 15.80 27.44
CA GLU A 551 2.66 16.71 27.96
C GLU A 551 3.17 17.41 29.24
N GLY A 552 3.08 18.74 29.27
CA GLY A 552 3.51 19.57 30.40
C GLY A 552 4.98 20.01 30.41
N ARG A 553 5.80 19.61 29.42
CA ARG A 553 7.17 20.15 29.22
C ARG A 553 7.25 20.99 27.96
N LYS A 554 8.00 22.10 28.03
CA LYS A 554 8.26 23.00 26.88
C LYS A 554 9.44 22.55 25.99
N SER A 555 10.25 21.57 26.42
CA SER A 555 11.40 21.06 25.67
C SER A 555 11.17 19.63 25.17
N LYS A 556 11.69 19.33 23.96
CA LYS A 556 11.72 17.99 23.37
C LYS A 556 12.73 17.11 24.13
N GLU A 557 12.36 15.89 24.46
CA GLU A 557 13.28 14.90 25.04
C GLU A 557 13.80 13.98 23.94
N LYS A 558 15.12 13.84 23.82
CA LYS A 558 15.76 12.92 22.89
C LYS A 558 15.65 11.50 23.47
N VAL A 559 14.88 10.64 22.80
CA VAL A 559 14.68 9.24 23.18
C VAL A 559 15.41 8.36 22.16
N GLU A 560 16.28 7.48 22.65
CA GLU A 560 16.95 6.49 21.82
C GLU A 560 15.96 5.41 21.39
N VAL A 561 16.02 5.05 20.11
CA VAL A 561 15.19 4.03 19.49
C VAL A 561 16.09 2.97 18.87
N TYR A 562 15.81 1.72 19.19
CA TYR A 562 16.55 0.57 18.70
C TYR A 562 15.66 -0.30 17.84
N SER A 563 16.20 -0.92 16.79
CA SER A 563 15.46 -1.95 16.06
C SER A 563 15.24 -3.20 16.93
N TYR A 564 14.17 -3.93 16.67
CA TYR A 564 13.80 -5.09 17.47
C TYR A 564 14.89 -6.16 17.50
N GLU A 565 15.49 -6.48 16.36
CA GLU A 565 16.56 -7.49 16.28
C GLU A 565 17.81 -7.05 17.06
N LEU A 566 18.11 -5.75 17.15
CA LEU A 566 19.19 -5.26 18.02
C LEU A 566 18.81 -5.38 19.50
N LEU A 567 17.58 -5.01 19.87
CA LEU A 567 17.10 -5.19 21.25
C LEU A 567 17.14 -6.66 21.66
N ALA A 568 16.67 -7.55 20.79
CA ALA A 568 16.67 -8.99 21.01
C ALA A 568 18.10 -9.54 21.13
N TYR A 569 19.02 -9.12 20.26
CA TYR A 569 20.42 -9.55 20.33
C TYR A 569 21.10 -9.07 21.61
N ARG A 570 20.81 -7.84 22.05
CA ARG A 570 21.35 -7.28 23.29
C ARG A 570 20.86 -8.04 24.52
N GLU A 571 19.58 -8.37 24.55
CA GLU A 571 18.96 -9.09 25.66
C GLU A 571 19.41 -10.55 25.72
N LEU A 572 19.53 -11.21 24.56
CA LEU A 572 19.69 -12.66 24.48
C LEU A 572 21.14 -13.12 24.27
N VAL A 573 22.01 -12.28 23.71
CA VAL A 573 23.35 -12.68 23.27
C VAL A 573 24.44 -11.77 23.82
N ASN A 574 24.38 -10.46 23.53
CA ASN A 574 25.45 -9.52 23.87
C ASN A 574 24.91 -8.16 24.32
N PRO A 575 24.84 -7.86 25.63
CA PRO A 575 24.28 -6.61 26.15
C PRO A 575 25.08 -5.35 25.77
N ASN A 576 26.31 -5.51 25.27
CA ASN A 576 27.15 -4.40 24.82
C ASN A 576 27.04 -4.14 23.31
N ALA A 577 26.33 -4.97 22.56
CA ALA A 577 26.26 -4.87 21.11
C ALA A 577 25.73 -3.51 20.63
N MET A 578 26.49 -2.84 19.76
CA MET A 578 26.16 -1.52 19.23
C MET A 578 26.49 -1.44 17.73
N PRO A 579 25.66 -0.73 16.93
CA PRO A 579 26.00 -0.45 15.53
C PRO A 579 27.33 0.30 15.42
N TYR A 580 28.11 -0.02 14.38
CA TYR A 580 29.39 0.62 14.05
C TYR A 580 30.52 0.48 15.10
N ALA A 581 30.34 -0.37 16.11
CA ALA A 581 31.37 -0.64 17.10
C ALA A 581 32.66 -1.20 16.45
N GLN A 582 33.81 -0.66 16.85
CA GLN A 582 35.12 -1.06 16.32
C GLN A 582 35.74 -2.19 17.13
N ASP A 583 35.41 -2.29 18.42
CA ASP A 583 35.90 -3.37 19.30
C ASP A 583 35.15 -4.67 19.06
N ASP A 584 35.86 -5.80 19.17
CA ASP A 584 35.28 -7.13 18.99
C ASP A 584 34.17 -7.44 20.00
N ALA A 585 34.20 -6.82 21.19
CA ALA A 585 33.26 -7.12 22.28
C ALA A 585 31.86 -6.54 22.05
N SER A 586 31.74 -5.49 21.23
CA SER A 586 30.48 -4.78 20.95
C SER A 586 30.03 -4.89 19.50
N ARG A 587 30.83 -5.55 18.65
CA ARG A 587 30.57 -5.70 17.20
C ARG A 587 29.33 -6.55 16.94
N LEU A 588 28.52 -6.11 15.97
CA LEU A 588 27.38 -6.87 15.48
C LEU A 588 27.80 -7.93 14.44
N PRO A 589 27.09 -9.07 14.38
CA PRO A 589 27.25 -10.04 13.29
C PRO A 589 26.97 -9.43 11.91
N GLU A 590 27.56 -10.00 10.85
CA GLU A 590 27.41 -9.51 9.46
C GLU A 590 25.97 -9.56 8.91
N CYS A 591 25.06 -10.32 9.55
CA CYS A 591 23.65 -10.36 9.16
C CYS A 591 22.88 -9.08 9.54
N PHE A 592 23.42 -8.23 10.43
CA PHE A 592 22.84 -6.94 10.76
C PHE A 592 23.11 -5.95 9.63
N VAL A 593 22.17 -5.89 8.68
CA VAL A 593 22.22 -4.99 7.53
C VAL A 593 21.14 -3.93 7.62
N THR A 594 21.52 -2.71 7.24
CA THR A 594 20.61 -1.57 7.15
C THR A 594 20.17 -1.32 5.71
N ALA A 595 19.12 -0.53 5.52
CA ALA A 595 18.59 -0.18 4.20
C ALA A 595 19.61 0.52 3.27
N GLU A 596 20.67 1.13 3.81
CA GLU A 596 21.74 1.77 3.02
C GLU A 596 22.73 0.75 2.44
N GLU A 597 22.89 -0.40 3.10
CA GLU A 597 23.84 -1.45 2.70
C GLU A 597 23.23 -2.43 1.69
N VAL A 598 21.92 -2.31 1.43
CA VAL A 598 21.18 -3.17 0.51
C VAL A 598 21.12 -2.50 -0.86
N LEU A 599 21.48 -3.24 -1.90
CA LEU A 599 21.45 -2.72 -3.28
C LEU A 599 20.00 -2.58 -3.77
N PRO A 600 19.70 -1.61 -4.66
CA PRO A 600 18.35 -1.47 -5.23
C PRO A 600 17.82 -2.76 -5.88
N ALA A 601 18.68 -3.54 -6.54
CA ALA A 601 18.31 -4.83 -7.12
C ALA A 601 17.91 -5.86 -6.04
N GLU A 602 18.59 -5.89 -4.90
CA GLU A 602 18.26 -6.80 -3.78
C GLU A 602 16.91 -6.44 -3.15
N HIS A 603 16.55 -5.15 -3.11
CA HIS A 603 15.20 -4.72 -2.73
C HIS A 603 14.15 -5.29 -3.70
N VAL A 604 14.39 -5.22 -5.01
CA VAL A 604 13.49 -5.76 -6.04
C VAL A 604 13.40 -7.28 -5.94
N ASP A 605 14.50 -7.98 -5.67
CA ASP A 605 14.51 -9.44 -5.56
C ASP A 605 13.69 -9.95 -4.37
N ILE A 606 13.80 -9.31 -3.20
CA ILE A 606 12.95 -9.64 -2.03
C ILE A 606 11.48 -9.36 -2.34
N GLN A 607 11.18 -8.23 -2.99
CA GLN A 607 9.80 -7.93 -3.40
C GLN A 607 9.27 -9.00 -4.36
N ALA A 608 10.08 -9.43 -5.33
CA ALA A 608 9.70 -10.45 -6.31
C ALA A 608 9.46 -11.82 -5.67
N ALA A 609 10.28 -12.20 -4.69
CA ALA A 609 10.10 -13.43 -3.93
C ALA A 609 8.73 -13.47 -3.23
N ALA A 610 8.33 -12.38 -2.56
CA ALA A 610 7.03 -12.27 -1.92
C ALA A 610 5.88 -12.17 -2.94
N GLN A 611 6.02 -11.33 -3.98
CA GLN A 611 4.95 -10.96 -4.93
C GLN A 611 4.31 -12.17 -5.61
N LYS A 612 5.05 -13.29 -5.73
CA LYS A 612 4.54 -14.54 -6.28
C LYS A 612 3.26 -15.03 -5.63
N TRP A 613 3.11 -14.80 -4.31
CA TRP A 613 2.02 -15.30 -3.46
C TRP A 613 1.16 -14.16 -2.89
N ILE A 614 1.27 -12.96 -3.47
CA ILE A 614 0.45 -11.79 -3.12
C ILE A 614 -0.57 -11.53 -4.22
N ASP A 615 -1.86 -11.77 -3.95
CA ASP A 615 -2.96 -11.61 -4.92
C ASP A 615 -3.25 -10.14 -5.22
N SER A 616 -3.07 -9.25 -4.25
CA SER A 616 -3.22 -7.80 -4.40
C SER A 616 -1.90 -7.20 -4.87
N SER A 617 -1.22 -6.36 -4.08
CA SER A 617 0.12 -5.85 -4.39
C SER A 617 0.94 -5.65 -3.11
N ILE A 618 2.15 -5.11 -3.26
CA ILE A 618 3.10 -4.85 -2.18
C ILE A 618 3.46 -3.37 -2.21
N SER A 619 3.37 -2.71 -1.06
CA SER A 619 4.00 -1.41 -0.84
C SER A 619 5.34 -1.66 -0.19
N LYS A 620 6.40 -1.46 -0.98
CA LYS A 620 7.78 -1.52 -0.52
C LYS A 620 8.52 -0.35 -1.13
N THR A 621 9.30 0.33 -0.30
CA THR A 621 10.27 1.32 -0.80
C THR A 621 11.63 0.66 -1.01
N ALA A 622 12.15 0.73 -2.23
CA ALA A 622 13.56 0.50 -2.52
C ALA A 622 14.33 1.78 -2.21
N ASN A 623 15.06 1.79 -1.09
CA ASN A 623 15.90 2.92 -0.72
C ASN A 623 17.13 2.92 -1.62
N VAL A 624 17.43 4.07 -2.21
CA VAL A 624 18.56 4.26 -3.12
C VAL A 624 19.52 5.24 -2.45
N PRO A 625 20.82 4.89 -2.33
CA PRO A 625 21.83 5.80 -1.78
C PRO A 625 21.83 7.16 -2.50
N THR A 626 22.11 8.24 -1.77
CA THR A 626 22.12 9.59 -2.35
C THR A 626 23.17 9.74 -3.46
N ASP A 627 24.30 9.07 -3.35
CA ASP A 627 25.39 9.07 -4.34
C ASP A 627 25.28 7.94 -5.39
N PHE A 628 24.17 7.20 -5.42
CA PHE A 628 24.01 6.07 -6.34
C PHE A 628 24.01 6.53 -7.81
N PRO A 629 24.84 5.96 -8.70
CA PRO A 629 24.95 6.41 -10.09
C PRO A 629 23.62 6.30 -10.87
N TYR A 630 23.26 7.35 -11.62
CA TYR A 630 22.05 7.33 -12.45
C TYR A 630 22.07 6.20 -13.49
N GLU A 631 23.24 5.90 -14.07
CA GLU A 631 23.39 4.85 -15.08
C GLU A 631 23.05 3.46 -14.55
N ASP A 632 23.27 3.21 -13.27
CA ASP A 632 22.91 1.94 -12.61
C ASP A 632 21.45 1.95 -12.11
N PHE A 633 20.90 3.13 -11.86
CA PHE A 633 19.52 3.32 -11.40
C PHE A 633 18.49 3.17 -12.52
N LYS A 634 18.79 3.70 -13.72
CA LYS A 634 17.81 3.88 -14.81
C LYS A 634 17.14 2.60 -15.32
N ASP A 635 17.70 1.44 -15.00
CA ASP A 635 17.16 0.13 -15.42
C ASP A 635 16.33 -0.56 -14.31
N ILE A 636 16.19 0.03 -13.12
CA ILE A 636 15.53 -0.61 -11.97
C ILE A 636 14.06 -0.98 -12.25
N TYR A 637 13.34 -0.15 -13.00
CA TYR A 637 11.94 -0.42 -13.37
C TYR A 637 11.82 -1.46 -14.49
N THR A 638 12.77 -1.51 -15.43
CA THR A 638 12.86 -2.60 -16.39
C THR A 638 13.19 -3.92 -15.70
N TYR A 639 14.07 -3.91 -14.69
CA TYR A 639 14.35 -5.07 -13.85
C TYR A 639 13.12 -5.52 -13.06
N ALA A 640 12.39 -4.59 -12.44
CA ALA A 640 11.14 -4.87 -11.75
C ALA A 640 10.06 -5.48 -12.68
N HIS A 641 9.95 -4.98 -13.92
CA HIS A 641 9.08 -5.54 -14.94
C HIS A 641 9.48 -6.97 -15.32
N ALA A 642 10.77 -7.21 -15.58
CA ALA A 642 11.30 -8.55 -15.87
C ALA A 642 11.07 -9.54 -14.72
N LYS A 643 11.03 -9.06 -13.48
CA LYS A 643 10.68 -9.83 -12.28
C LYS A 643 9.16 -9.99 -12.06
N LEU A 644 8.34 -9.51 -12.99
CA LEU A 644 6.88 -9.61 -12.99
C LEU A 644 6.23 -8.92 -11.78
N LEU A 645 6.83 -7.83 -11.29
CA LEU A 645 6.27 -7.03 -10.20
C LEU A 645 5.02 -6.28 -10.66
N LYS A 646 4.09 -6.07 -9.71
CA LYS A 646 2.86 -5.27 -9.93
C LYS A 646 3.10 -3.77 -9.80
N GLY A 647 4.19 -3.38 -9.15
CA GLY A 647 4.65 -2.01 -9.05
C GLY A 647 6.01 -1.94 -8.36
N CYS A 648 6.69 -0.80 -8.48
CA CYS A 648 7.98 -0.56 -7.86
C CYS A 648 8.07 0.90 -7.42
N THR A 649 8.46 1.12 -6.18
CA THR A 649 8.68 2.45 -5.62
C THR A 649 10.13 2.55 -5.19
N THR A 650 10.81 3.58 -5.66
CA THR A 650 12.18 3.91 -5.27
C THR A 650 12.19 5.23 -4.54
N PHE A 651 12.99 5.34 -3.50
CA PHE A 651 13.23 6.61 -2.81
C PHE A 651 14.73 6.86 -2.77
N ARG A 652 15.15 7.94 -3.43
CA ARG A 652 16.51 8.48 -3.32
C ARG A 652 16.41 9.81 -2.61
N PHE A 653 17.13 9.99 -1.52
CA PHE A 653 17.23 11.30 -0.88
C PHE A 653 18.06 12.22 -1.79
N ASN A 654 17.44 13.29 -2.27
CA ASN A 654 18.06 14.33 -3.07
C ASN A 654 17.96 15.66 -2.30
N PRO A 655 19.04 16.19 -1.70
CA PRO A 655 18.98 17.38 -0.86
C PRO A 655 18.51 18.64 -1.62
N GLU A 656 18.63 18.66 -2.95
CA GLU A 656 18.15 19.77 -3.79
C GLU A 656 16.61 19.77 -3.99
N ALA A 657 15.98 18.59 -3.91
CA ALA A 657 14.56 18.40 -4.22
C ALA A 657 13.71 17.97 -3.00
N PHE A 658 14.34 17.31 -2.03
CA PHE A 658 13.71 16.70 -0.87
C PHE A 658 14.29 17.21 0.43
N GLN A 659 13.39 17.47 1.37
CA GLN A 659 13.69 17.75 2.76
C GLN A 659 12.67 16.93 3.54
N GLY A 660 13.16 15.84 4.16
CA GLY A 660 12.35 14.69 4.57
C GLY A 660 12.24 14.48 6.09
N VAL A 661 11.30 13.62 6.49
CA VAL A 661 11.02 13.25 7.90
C VAL A 661 12.00 12.21 8.46
N LEU A 662 12.72 11.49 7.58
CA LEU A 662 13.78 10.54 7.89
C LEU A 662 15.03 10.97 7.13
N VAL A 663 15.78 11.90 7.72
CA VAL A 663 17.07 12.36 7.19
C VAL A 663 18.11 12.06 8.24
N LYS A 664 19.26 11.53 7.83
CA LYS A 664 20.35 11.25 8.76
C LYS A 664 21.01 12.57 9.15
N ASP A 665 21.54 12.63 10.37
CA ASP A 665 22.26 13.82 10.86
C ASP A 665 23.41 14.21 9.91
N LYS A 666 24.11 13.22 9.34
CA LYS A 666 25.20 13.44 8.37
C LYS A 666 24.73 14.09 7.05
N ASP A 667 23.54 13.73 6.57
CA ASP A 667 22.98 14.30 5.34
C ASP A 667 22.52 15.74 5.56
N LEU A 668 21.94 16.02 6.75
CA LEU A 668 21.57 17.37 7.20
C LEU A 668 22.81 18.26 7.35
N GLU A 669 23.88 17.75 7.96
CA GLU A 669 25.17 18.47 8.11
C GLU A 669 25.76 18.89 6.77
N SER A 670 25.61 18.06 5.75
CA SER A 670 26.18 18.31 4.41
C SER A 670 25.38 19.29 3.54
N THR A 671 24.19 19.69 3.99
CA THR A 671 23.27 20.55 3.23
C THR A 671 23.20 21.93 3.85
N THR A 672 23.51 22.99 3.08
CA THR A 672 23.42 24.39 3.54
C THR A 672 22.08 25.00 3.16
N TYR A 673 21.39 25.57 4.14
CA TYR A 673 20.09 26.20 4.02
C TYR A 673 20.23 27.71 4.07
N ARG A 674 19.55 28.39 3.15
CA ARG A 674 19.60 29.84 3.00
C ARG A 674 18.25 30.47 3.35
N PHE A 675 18.25 31.36 4.33
CA PHE A 675 17.10 32.17 4.71
C PHE A 675 17.34 33.61 4.26
N VAL A 676 16.29 34.25 3.74
CA VAL A 676 16.30 35.68 3.42
C VAL A 676 15.33 36.35 4.39
N LEU A 677 15.87 37.21 5.25
CA LEU A 677 15.10 37.95 6.25
C LEU A 677 14.33 39.12 5.60
N ASP A 678 13.36 39.67 6.32
CA ASP A 678 12.50 40.77 5.82
C ASP A 678 13.29 42.05 5.49
N ASP A 679 14.46 42.24 6.10
CA ASP A 679 15.38 43.35 5.81
C ASP A 679 16.34 43.05 4.65
N GLY A 680 16.24 41.87 4.04
CA GLY A 680 17.07 41.40 2.94
C GLY A 680 18.39 40.76 3.35
N GLU A 681 18.66 40.62 4.66
CA GLU A 681 19.82 39.87 5.15
C GLU A 681 19.70 38.39 4.80
N VAL A 682 20.84 37.77 4.47
CA VAL A 682 20.92 36.37 4.08
C VAL A 682 21.62 35.60 5.18
N VAL A 683 20.94 34.59 5.74
CA VAL A 683 21.50 33.68 6.73
C VAL A 683 21.68 32.32 6.07
N GLU A 684 22.91 31.81 6.06
CA GLU A 684 23.26 30.48 5.52
C GLU A 684 23.80 29.61 6.65
N VAL A 685 23.17 28.47 6.90
CA VAL A 685 23.52 27.56 7.99
C VAL A 685 23.36 26.10 7.58
N ALA A 686 24.10 25.18 8.20
CA ALA A 686 23.95 23.75 7.92
C ALA A 686 22.59 23.22 8.41
N GLY A 687 22.07 22.18 7.76
CA GLY A 687 20.72 21.67 7.99
C GLY A 687 20.41 21.22 9.42
N ASN A 688 21.43 20.78 10.15
CA ASN A 688 21.33 20.34 11.54
C ASN A 688 21.54 21.48 12.56
N GLU A 689 21.95 22.68 12.14
CA GLU A 689 22.12 23.82 13.04
C GLU A 689 20.78 24.28 13.60
N GLU A 690 20.74 24.63 14.89
CA GLU A 690 19.53 25.14 15.53
C GLU A 690 19.39 26.65 15.30
N ILE A 691 18.23 27.05 14.77
CA ILE A 691 17.79 28.41 14.55
C ILE A 691 16.59 28.68 15.45
N GLU A 692 16.61 29.79 16.17
CA GLU A 692 15.45 30.31 16.88
C GLU A 692 14.60 31.16 15.92
N TYR A 693 13.33 30.79 15.73
CA TYR A 693 12.39 31.52 14.88
C TYR A 693 11.01 31.52 15.53
N ASP A 694 10.38 32.70 15.64
CA ASP A 694 9.08 32.91 16.30
C ASP A 694 9.02 32.37 17.75
N GLY A 695 10.14 32.43 18.48
CA GLY A 695 10.25 31.99 19.88
C GLY A 695 10.37 30.47 20.07
N GLU A 696 10.55 29.70 19.00
CA GLU A 696 10.81 28.26 19.03
C GLU A 696 12.16 27.92 18.37
N LEU A 697 12.83 26.88 18.89
CA LEU A 697 14.06 26.34 18.30
C LEU A 697 13.73 25.25 17.27
N HIS A 698 14.28 25.43 16.08
CA HIS A 698 14.15 24.53 14.94
C HIS A 698 15.53 24.21 14.40
N THR A 699 15.77 23.00 13.90
CA THR A 699 16.91 22.80 13.01
C THR A 699 16.67 23.58 11.72
N ALA A 700 17.71 24.10 11.07
CA ALA A 700 17.62 24.86 9.84
C ALA A 700 16.78 24.16 8.77
N ALA A 701 16.95 22.85 8.59
CA ALA A 701 16.15 22.07 7.65
C ALA A 701 14.64 22.15 7.94
N ASN A 702 14.25 21.87 9.20
CA ASN A 702 12.85 21.91 9.64
C ASN A 702 12.23 23.31 9.57
N LEU A 703 13.01 24.37 9.85
CA LEU A 703 12.51 25.74 9.76
C LEU A 703 12.26 26.14 8.30
N PHE A 704 13.23 25.85 7.43
CA PHE A 704 13.12 26.11 6.00
C PHE A 704 11.90 25.41 5.40
N ASP A 705 11.68 24.15 5.79
CA ASP A 705 10.50 23.37 5.42
C ASP A 705 9.21 24.03 5.90
N ALA A 706 9.10 24.37 7.19
CA ALA A 706 7.90 24.98 7.74
C ALA A 706 7.54 26.31 7.07
N LEU A 707 8.55 27.10 6.69
CA LEU A 707 8.39 28.35 5.93
C LEU A 707 7.96 28.08 4.47
N LYS A 708 8.62 27.13 3.77
CA LYS A 708 8.24 26.69 2.41
C LYS A 708 6.85 26.05 2.35
N GLU A 709 6.43 25.44 3.44
CA GLU A 709 5.11 24.85 3.62
C GLU A 709 4.02 25.87 3.98
N GLY A 710 4.40 27.10 4.33
CA GLY A 710 3.47 28.18 4.72
C GLY A 710 2.77 27.91 6.05
N TYR A 711 3.46 27.28 7.00
CA TYR A 711 2.95 27.02 8.35
C TYR A 711 2.99 28.25 9.26
N TYR A 712 3.92 29.17 9.04
CA TYR A 712 4.01 30.43 9.78
C TYR A 712 3.09 31.49 9.17
N GLY A 713 2.24 32.11 10.00
CA GLY A 713 1.21 33.08 9.60
C GLY A 713 -0.23 32.55 9.54
N LYS A 714 -0.50 31.34 10.05
CA LYS A 714 -1.84 30.70 10.07
C LYS A 714 -2.52 30.60 11.44
N PHE A 715 -1.95 31.21 12.48
CA PHE A 715 -2.55 31.27 13.81
C PHE A 715 -2.63 32.70 14.32
#